data_AF-A0A2W4QGV1-F1
#
_entry.id   AF-A0A2W4QGV1-F1
#
_cell.length_a   1.000
_cell.length_b   1.000
_cell.length_c   1.000
_cell.angle_alpha   90.00
_cell.angle_beta   90.00
_cell.angle_gamma   90.00
#
_symmetry.space_group_name_H-M   'P 1'
#
loop_
_entity.id
_entity.type
_entity.pdbx_description
1 polymer ?
#
loop_
_entity_poly.entity_id
_entity_poly.type
_entity_poly.pdbx_seq_one_letter_code
_entity_poly.pdbx_strand_id
1 'polypeptide(L)'
;MKTHNKNNPTTGAMGLLAFFARTLTLLPAVAALLLGGAQTTLAATFEVTEADCSVSPGGWQWAVEQANANPGRDTIQIRKDFGPGNCPHHSGEQYPDFHVTESVDIVGNGFYVLDDPMWINPNGQVNPLGSCPHTGYDTLISDGSAFIDIGQRNIDNQGVEVTINGLNMRNLYGVAIVRKGAKLTIENAYIHDIYSVHQFGLCDTPIIEADQNVDLTLRNVKFSLITLTTGAFMATDFPVSIAVIDGGRGGGNLVMDRVTMEEFVGDHATAIRWVDGTVKIVNSQMVSSHGIWLNNAAMDFVNSTYLVGPAGVLFNDNFLIDKSTVKFQASTFWWGLTGDPCDRTRPGSQCAPKVTGFYAVHPADVPVENSGSNIRFEGSAIGAYAFGTATHPDPSWAVLMGDPSQYNSDAMTWFQPRGEQNAAAINAILPNALTALPGLHDFPSFYSNEYYRDITPLVPGVLIEAVPNAGSGGANELLNPIDNLPTPKDVLGKPRVYGNNTRNIGAVQNPDAPVLKASGGDSTADLGWNTPIGTITGYEICTSPSALTDPFVGNCTGTSTLVNDPTKTAQTIASLINGSPYWFVIRSFNGVAPGIWSNVATSTPYATVGIPTVSGIPGDNQVQLFWTEPATGGHPGPLSYFVVYRVKGQTQWVNGPGYLSGRTTRIPELAGGTEYEFGVAVQAFDGAASPVAGITTATPLSSQAITFGAAPVVSVGGTGKVSATGGGSGNPVTFASATPGVCAVNGNIATGLAVGTCSITADQAGNANYAAAPQATQNFSVGLSQTVSFGLPPMLSVGVTGPLSATGGASGNPVTYTSATPGVCTVNGNTVTGVAPGTCTIVATQAGNGSYNAASQSTQSFNIGQGNPANAEIECLFTWAEHTYPGLFAPAGALTTTWGPYTYRYYAGTHAYLGVSTNNRVYYMDEFGTLHDEGPLGDWLPRAGCQPVPPPSDCLFNWAQQYFPDLFGPAGFVTQVSGEYYYRYYSATNTYLGISSIDGNVYYMGSDRQLQGQGPLSLWLKLAGCQ
;
A
#
# COMPACT_ATOMS: atom_id res chain seq x y z
N MET A 1 -71.23 13.30 -67.83
CA MET A 1 -72.40 14.00 -68.42
C MET A 1 -73.67 13.35 -67.90
N LYS A 2 -74.54 14.14 -67.24
CA LYS A 2 -75.99 13.97 -66.94
C LYS A 2 -76.51 12.53 -66.69
N THR A 3 -76.66 12.10 -65.42
CA THR A 3 -77.84 12.22 -64.54
C THR A 3 -79.12 11.49 -64.98
N HIS A 4 -79.64 10.69 -64.04
CA HIS A 4 -81.07 10.40 -63.75
C HIS A 4 -81.80 9.41 -64.67
N ASN A 5 -82.74 8.57 -64.21
CA ASN A 5 -83.23 8.13 -62.90
C ASN A 5 -84.27 7.03 -63.21
N LYS A 6 -84.45 6.06 -62.32
CA LYS A 6 -85.74 5.53 -61.84
C LYS A 6 -86.86 5.21 -62.87
N ASN A 7 -87.30 3.95 -62.91
CA ASN A 7 -88.53 3.52 -62.18
C ASN A 7 -88.98 2.09 -62.54
N ASN A 8 -89.15 1.30 -61.46
CA ASN A 8 -90.08 0.18 -61.27
C ASN A 8 -91.55 0.64 -61.56
N PRO A 9 -92.65 -0.18 -61.52
CA PRO A 9 -92.83 -1.39 -60.70
C PRO A 9 -93.81 -2.49 -61.23
N THR A 10 -93.96 -3.56 -60.43
CA THR A 10 -95.21 -4.34 -60.13
C THR A 10 -95.90 -5.10 -61.28
N THR A 11 -96.45 -6.31 -61.20
CA THR A 11 -97.05 -7.16 -60.14
C THR A 11 -97.35 -8.49 -60.87
N GLY A 12 -97.17 -9.68 -60.31
CA GLY A 12 -98.25 -10.34 -59.56
C GLY A 12 -98.68 -11.69 -60.20
N ALA A 13 -98.28 -12.76 -59.51
CA ALA A 13 -99.03 -14.00 -59.23
C ALA A 13 -99.42 -15.03 -60.33
N MET A 14 -98.90 -16.25 -60.08
CA MET A 14 -99.54 -17.58 -60.16
C MET A 14 -99.78 -18.25 -61.52
N GLY A 15 -99.25 -19.49 -61.68
CA GLY A 15 -99.78 -20.45 -62.66
C GLY A 15 -98.87 -21.61 -63.07
N LEU A 16 -98.80 -22.64 -62.23
CA LEU A 16 -98.92 -24.09 -62.56
C LEU A 16 -98.17 -24.76 -63.75
N LEU A 17 -97.39 -25.77 -63.38
CA LEU A 17 -97.27 -27.15 -63.93
C LEU A 17 -96.83 -27.44 -65.40
N ALA A 18 -95.60 -27.97 -65.47
CA ALA A 18 -95.23 -29.32 -65.96
C ALA A 18 -95.15 -29.67 -67.48
N PHE A 19 -94.04 -30.36 -67.77
CA PHE A 19 -93.84 -31.54 -68.65
C PHE A 19 -92.92 -31.45 -69.89
N PHE A 20 -92.02 -32.44 -69.91
CA PHE A 20 -91.23 -33.07 -70.99
C PHE A 20 -89.84 -32.53 -71.38
N ALA A 21 -88.86 -33.32 -70.92
CA ALA A 21 -87.49 -33.43 -71.40
C ALA A 21 -87.42 -34.05 -72.81
N ARG A 22 -86.52 -33.54 -73.64
CA ARG A 22 -85.77 -34.34 -74.61
C ARG A 22 -84.38 -33.71 -74.84
N THR A 23 -83.38 -34.56 -74.69
CA THR A 23 -81.95 -34.34 -74.77
C THR A 23 -81.49 -33.90 -76.16
N LEU A 24 -80.64 -32.87 -76.23
CA LEU A 24 -79.68 -32.69 -77.31
C LEU A 24 -78.39 -32.07 -76.75
N THR A 25 -77.33 -32.84 -76.91
CA THR A 25 -75.92 -32.55 -76.64
C THR A 25 -75.39 -31.36 -77.45
N LEU A 26 -74.71 -30.42 -76.79
CA LEU A 26 -73.52 -29.66 -77.24
C LEU A 26 -73.19 -28.57 -76.17
N LEU A 27 -72.14 -28.78 -75.37
CA LEU A 27 -71.44 -27.74 -74.59
C LEU A 27 -70.42 -27.04 -75.52
N PRO A 28 -69.94 -25.79 -75.28
CA PRO A 28 -69.64 -25.27 -73.94
C PRO A 28 -69.95 -23.77 -73.70
N ALA A 29 -69.80 -23.39 -72.43
CA ALA A 29 -69.70 -22.03 -71.89
C ALA A 29 -71.00 -21.20 -71.78
N VAL A 30 -71.13 -20.53 -70.64
CA VAL A 30 -72.16 -19.53 -70.28
C VAL A 30 -73.48 -20.07 -69.70
N ALA A 31 -73.43 -21.16 -68.93
CA ALA A 31 -74.54 -21.54 -68.03
C ALA A 31 -74.07 -22.11 -66.67
N ALA A 32 -72.94 -21.62 -66.16
CA ALA A 32 -72.48 -21.88 -64.79
C ALA A 32 -72.39 -20.58 -63.96
N LEU A 33 -73.22 -19.57 -64.26
CA LEU A 33 -73.18 -18.28 -63.56
C LEU A 33 -74.41 -17.91 -62.74
N LEU A 34 -75.47 -18.73 -62.68
CA LEU A 34 -76.70 -18.33 -61.96
C LEU A 34 -77.42 -19.41 -61.12
N LEU A 35 -76.75 -20.51 -60.75
CA LEU A 35 -77.19 -21.39 -59.66
C LEU A 35 -76.04 -21.86 -58.74
N GLY A 36 -74.91 -21.16 -58.77
CA GLY A 36 -73.85 -21.30 -57.77
C GLY A 36 -74.13 -20.39 -56.57
N GLY A 37 -75.19 -20.68 -55.82
CA GLY A 37 -75.23 -20.21 -54.44
C GLY A 37 -74.10 -20.93 -53.72
N ALA A 38 -72.93 -20.29 -53.59
CA ALA A 38 -71.93 -20.72 -52.64
C ALA A 38 -72.62 -20.72 -51.27
N GLN A 39 -73.02 -21.90 -50.80
CA GLN A 39 -73.06 -22.09 -49.36
C GLN A 39 -71.62 -21.89 -48.93
N THR A 40 -71.33 -20.72 -48.38
CA THR A 40 -70.23 -20.56 -47.44
C THR A 40 -70.53 -21.56 -46.32
N THR A 41 -69.95 -22.75 -46.42
CA THR A 41 -69.95 -23.70 -45.32
C THR A 41 -69.18 -23.04 -44.18
N LEU A 42 -69.79 -23.05 -43.00
CA LEU A 42 -69.21 -22.45 -41.81
C LEU A 42 -68.17 -23.44 -41.28
N ALA A 43 -66.93 -22.97 -41.11
CA ALA A 43 -65.94 -23.67 -40.30
C ALA A 43 -66.58 -24.11 -38.98
N ALA A 44 -66.47 -25.40 -38.66
CA ALA A 44 -67.00 -25.98 -37.45
C ALA A 44 -65.88 -26.19 -36.42
N THR A 45 -66.26 -26.24 -35.14
CA THR A 45 -65.36 -26.65 -34.06
C THR A 45 -65.89 -27.93 -33.43
N PHE A 46 -65.07 -28.98 -33.44
CA PHE A 46 -65.36 -30.26 -32.83
C PHE A 46 -64.53 -30.38 -31.55
N GLU A 47 -65.18 -30.32 -30.39
CA GLU A 47 -64.50 -30.47 -29.12
C GLU A 47 -64.26 -31.94 -28.80
N VAL A 48 -63.00 -32.30 -28.53
CA VAL A 48 -62.62 -33.59 -27.96
C VAL A 48 -62.82 -33.48 -26.46
N THR A 49 -63.85 -34.18 -25.95
CA THR A 49 -64.30 -34.18 -24.56
C THR A 49 -64.09 -35.50 -23.85
N GLU A 50 -63.52 -36.50 -24.54
CA GLU A 50 -63.04 -37.76 -23.96
C GLU A 50 -61.54 -37.91 -24.23
N ALA A 51 -60.82 -38.53 -23.29
CA ALA A 51 -59.37 -38.76 -23.45
C ALA A 51 -59.07 -40.03 -24.27
N ASP A 52 -60.10 -40.81 -24.60
CA ASP A 52 -59.94 -41.98 -25.46
C ASP A 52 -59.90 -41.59 -26.95
N CYS A 53 -59.25 -42.44 -27.72
CA CYS A 53 -59.14 -42.29 -29.16
C CYS A 53 -60.33 -42.92 -29.92
N SER A 54 -61.50 -43.06 -29.27
CA SER A 54 -62.62 -43.81 -29.81
C SER A 54 -63.45 -43.04 -30.85
N VAL A 55 -64.29 -43.78 -31.57
CA VAL A 55 -65.34 -43.26 -32.47
C VAL A 55 -66.57 -42.70 -31.72
N SER A 56 -66.58 -42.75 -30.39
CA SER A 56 -67.70 -42.25 -29.58
C SER A 56 -67.76 -40.72 -29.62
N PRO A 57 -68.97 -40.09 -29.55
CA PRO A 57 -69.09 -38.64 -29.52
C PRO A 57 -68.25 -38.01 -28.39
N GLY A 58 -67.29 -37.18 -28.78
CA GLY A 58 -66.32 -36.58 -27.85
C GLY A 58 -64.92 -37.22 -27.88
N GLY A 59 -64.74 -38.38 -28.50
CA GLY A 59 -63.44 -39.01 -28.74
C GLY A 59 -62.68 -38.40 -29.93
N TRP A 60 -61.39 -38.73 -30.03
CA TRP A 60 -60.50 -38.19 -31.08
C TRP A 60 -60.89 -38.63 -32.50
N GLN A 61 -61.10 -39.94 -32.72
CA GLN A 61 -61.48 -40.49 -34.03
C GLN A 61 -62.82 -39.90 -34.49
N TRP A 62 -63.78 -39.76 -33.57
CA TRP A 62 -65.05 -39.09 -33.86
C TRP A 62 -64.85 -37.67 -34.38
N ALA A 63 -64.01 -36.87 -33.73
CA ALA A 63 -63.77 -35.48 -34.14
C ALA A 63 -63.13 -35.38 -35.53
N VAL A 64 -62.20 -36.28 -35.84
CA VAL A 64 -61.58 -36.40 -37.19
C VAL A 64 -62.62 -36.76 -38.24
N GLU A 65 -63.49 -37.74 -37.97
CA GLU A 65 -64.57 -38.13 -38.89
C GLU A 65 -65.58 -37.01 -39.13
N GLN A 66 -65.92 -36.24 -38.08
CA GLN A 66 -66.80 -35.09 -38.25
C GLN A 66 -66.16 -33.98 -39.08
N ALA A 67 -64.88 -33.68 -38.86
CA ALA A 67 -64.14 -32.69 -39.64
C ALA A 67 -64.03 -33.11 -41.12
N ASN A 68 -63.71 -34.38 -41.41
CA ASN A 68 -63.68 -34.89 -42.78
C ASN A 68 -65.04 -34.85 -43.48
N ALA A 69 -66.14 -34.97 -42.72
CA ALA A 69 -67.49 -34.95 -43.27
C ALA A 69 -68.04 -33.53 -43.47
N ASN A 70 -67.37 -32.50 -42.94
CA ASN A 70 -67.82 -31.11 -42.98
C ASN A 70 -66.92 -30.27 -43.90
N PRO A 71 -67.41 -29.80 -45.06
CA PRO A 71 -66.58 -29.04 -45.98
C PRO A 71 -66.17 -27.67 -45.39
N GLY A 72 -64.88 -27.33 -45.44
CA GLY A 72 -64.32 -26.11 -44.89
C GLY A 72 -63.10 -26.35 -43.98
N ARG A 73 -62.37 -25.28 -43.64
CA ARG A 73 -61.26 -25.38 -42.69
C ARG A 73 -61.81 -25.44 -41.27
N ASP A 74 -61.86 -26.63 -40.71
CA ASP A 74 -62.46 -26.90 -39.41
C ASP A 74 -61.46 -26.82 -38.27
N THR A 75 -61.96 -26.83 -37.03
CA THR A 75 -61.12 -26.86 -35.83
C THR A 75 -61.44 -28.10 -34.99
N ILE A 76 -60.44 -28.89 -34.64
CA ILE A 76 -60.53 -29.92 -33.61
C ILE A 76 -59.89 -29.36 -32.35
N GLN A 77 -60.67 -29.19 -31.28
CA GLN A 77 -60.21 -28.56 -30.05
C GLN A 77 -60.22 -29.55 -28.89
N ILE A 78 -59.05 -29.85 -28.35
CA ILE A 78 -58.93 -30.67 -27.14
C ILE A 78 -59.26 -29.81 -25.93
N ARG A 79 -60.11 -30.29 -25.02
CA ARG A 79 -60.40 -29.53 -23.79
C ARG A 79 -59.15 -29.32 -22.93
N LYS A 80 -59.06 -28.13 -22.33
CA LYS A 80 -57.93 -27.68 -21.52
C LYS A 80 -57.85 -28.33 -20.12
N ASP A 81 -58.93 -28.95 -19.66
CA ASP A 81 -59.03 -29.59 -18.33
C ASP A 81 -58.54 -31.04 -18.32
N PHE A 82 -58.20 -31.60 -19.48
CA PHE A 82 -57.48 -32.86 -19.53
C PHE A 82 -56.08 -32.71 -18.95
N GLY A 83 -55.82 -33.41 -17.84
CA GLY A 83 -54.45 -33.70 -17.41
C GLY A 83 -53.72 -34.57 -18.45
N PRO A 84 -52.46 -34.98 -18.22
CA PRO A 84 -51.78 -35.96 -19.08
C PRO A 84 -52.60 -37.27 -19.07
N GLY A 85 -53.38 -37.49 -20.12
CA GLY A 85 -54.33 -38.59 -20.25
C GLY A 85 -53.98 -39.43 -21.47
N ASN A 86 -53.95 -40.75 -21.28
CA ASN A 86 -53.66 -41.74 -22.33
C ASN A 86 -54.79 -41.80 -23.36
N CYS A 87 -54.46 -42.11 -24.61
CA CYS A 87 -55.31 -42.91 -25.48
C CYS A 87 -54.98 -44.41 -25.25
N PRO A 88 -55.64 -45.11 -24.30
CA PRO A 88 -55.29 -46.50 -24.02
C PRO A 88 -55.69 -47.42 -25.17
N HIS A 89 -54.79 -48.33 -25.53
CA HIS A 89 -54.96 -49.39 -26.52
C HIS A 89 -56.23 -50.24 -26.26
N HIS A 90 -57.08 -50.42 -27.28
CA HIS A 90 -58.11 -51.46 -27.28
C HIS A 90 -57.52 -52.73 -27.91
N SER A 91 -57.46 -53.82 -27.15
CA SER A 91 -56.92 -55.11 -27.63
C SER A 91 -57.70 -55.61 -28.86
N GLY A 92 -57.05 -55.69 -30.03
CA GLY A 92 -57.57 -56.39 -31.21
C GLY A 92 -57.94 -55.53 -32.43
N GLU A 93 -57.71 -54.22 -32.41
CA GLU A 93 -57.93 -53.33 -33.56
C GLU A 93 -56.60 -52.93 -34.20
N GLN A 94 -56.48 -53.08 -35.53
CA GLN A 94 -55.39 -52.44 -36.27
C GLN A 94 -55.52 -50.92 -36.10
N TYR A 95 -54.44 -50.23 -35.70
CA TYR A 95 -54.42 -48.77 -35.63
C TYR A 95 -54.87 -48.18 -36.97
N PRO A 96 -55.98 -47.42 -37.06
CA PRO A 96 -56.14 -46.51 -38.17
C PRO A 96 -55.20 -45.34 -37.90
N ASP A 97 -54.28 -45.04 -38.82
CA ASP A 97 -53.68 -43.71 -38.86
C ASP A 97 -54.86 -42.71 -38.84
N PHE A 98 -54.83 -41.63 -38.04
CA PHE A 98 -55.94 -40.67 -38.04
C PHE A 98 -55.98 -39.97 -39.40
N HIS A 99 -56.81 -40.49 -40.31
CA HIS A 99 -56.87 -40.04 -41.69
C HIS A 99 -57.59 -38.71 -41.79
N VAL A 100 -56.85 -37.62 -42.03
CA VAL A 100 -57.39 -36.28 -42.23
C VAL A 100 -57.37 -35.97 -43.72
N THR A 101 -58.53 -35.91 -44.34
CA THR A 101 -58.68 -35.73 -45.80
C THR A 101 -59.13 -34.33 -46.21
N GLU A 102 -59.34 -33.44 -45.24
CA GLU A 102 -59.72 -32.04 -45.45
C GLU A 102 -58.87 -31.10 -44.57
N SER A 103 -58.99 -29.78 -44.75
CA SER A 103 -58.21 -28.80 -43.99
C SER A 103 -58.69 -28.69 -42.54
N VAL A 104 -57.79 -28.84 -41.57
CA VAL A 104 -58.14 -28.86 -40.14
C VAL A 104 -57.09 -28.15 -39.28
N ASP A 105 -57.55 -27.33 -38.33
CA ASP A 105 -56.76 -26.76 -37.25
C ASP A 105 -56.97 -27.55 -35.95
N ILE A 106 -55.94 -28.24 -35.50
CA ILE A 106 -55.92 -29.03 -34.26
C ILE A 106 -55.33 -28.16 -33.13
N VAL A 107 -56.15 -27.87 -32.12
CA VAL A 107 -55.77 -27.12 -30.92
C VAL A 107 -55.58 -28.09 -29.76
N GLY A 108 -54.32 -28.43 -29.48
CA GLY A 108 -53.93 -29.46 -28.52
C GLY A 108 -53.95 -29.02 -27.06
N ASN A 109 -53.86 -27.72 -26.74
CA ASN A 109 -53.91 -27.18 -25.38
C ASN A 109 -52.91 -27.81 -24.37
N GLY A 110 -51.77 -28.33 -24.85
CA GLY A 110 -50.72 -28.98 -24.06
C GLY A 110 -50.95 -30.47 -23.79
N PHE A 111 -51.98 -31.06 -24.39
CA PHE A 111 -52.35 -32.47 -24.23
C PHE A 111 -51.21 -33.41 -24.68
N TYR A 112 -51.09 -34.56 -24.02
CA TYR A 112 -50.13 -35.61 -24.39
C TYR A 112 -50.86 -36.74 -25.11
N VAL A 113 -50.51 -36.95 -26.38
CA VAL A 113 -50.76 -38.19 -27.08
C VAL A 113 -49.71 -39.19 -26.63
N LEU A 114 -50.17 -40.30 -26.07
CA LEU A 114 -49.36 -41.39 -25.54
C LEU A 114 -49.80 -42.69 -26.19
N ASP A 115 -48.82 -43.48 -26.63
CA ASP A 115 -49.03 -44.87 -27.05
C ASP A 115 -48.09 -45.80 -26.25
N ASP A 116 -48.38 -47.10 -26.19
CA ASP A 116 -47.54 -48.11 -25.53
C ASP A 116 -47.30 -49.28 -26.49
N PRO A 117 -46.34 -49.14 -27.41
CA PRO A 117 -46.16 -50.08 -28.50
C PRO A 117 -45.67 -51.44 -27.97
N MET A 118 -46.30 -52.52 -28.44
CA MET A 118 -46.08 -53.89 -27.96
C MET A 118 -45.78 -54.87 -29.10
N TRP A 119 -45.06 -55.95 -28.81
CA TRP A 119 -44.77 -57.04 -29.75
C TRP A 119 -44.99 -58.41 -29.12
N ILE A 120 -45.31 -59.42 -29.94
CA ILE A 120 -45.51 -60.82 -29.56
C ILE A 120 -44.31 -61.63 -30.00
N ASN A 121 -43.68 -62.34 -29.07
CA ASN A 121 -42.61 -63.29 -29.39
C ASN A 121 -43.17 -64.60 -30.00
N PRO A 122 -42.35 -65.51 -30.55
CA PRO A 122 -42.85 -66.69 -31.26
C PRO A 122 -43.57 -67.69 -30.34
N ASN A 123 -43.46 -67.50 -29.02
CA ASN A 123 -44.15 -68.28 -27.99
C ASN A 123 -45.50 -67.66 -27.59
N GLY A 124 -45.93 -66.57 -28.23
CA GLY A 124 -47.20 -65.89 -27.94
C GLY A 124 -47.15 -64.92 -26.75
N GLN A 125 -45.97 -64.59 -26.21
CA GLN A 125 -45.85 -63.63 -25.11
C GLN A 125 -45.81 -62.19 -25.62
N VAL A 126 -46.66 -61.34 -25.06
CA VAL A 126 -46.70 -59.89 -25.29
C VAL A 126 -45.59 -59.20 -24.49
N ASN A 127 -44.77 -58.39 -25.15
CA ASN A 127 -43.66 -57.65 -24.56
C ASN A 127 -43.76 -56.17 -24.93
N PRO A 128 -43.41 -55.24 -24.02
CA PRO A 128 -43.27 -53.82 -24.35
C PRO A 128 -42.05 -53.60 -25.25
N LEU A 129 -42.09 -52.58 -26.10
CA LEU A 129 -40.99 -52.26 -27.04
C LEU A 129 -39.67 -51.86 -26.38
N GLY A 130 -39.65 -51.59 -25.07
CA GLY A 130 -38.42 -51.28 -24.32
C GLY A 130 -37.32 -52.35 -24.43
N SER A 131 -37.63 -53.55 -24.91
CA SER A 131 -36.68 -54.53 -25.46
C SER A 131 -37.01 -54.78 -26.93
N CYS A 132 -36.05 -54.59 -27.84
CA CYS A 132 -36.25 -54.83 -29.27
C CYS A 132 -36.60 -56.31 -29.56
N PRO A 133 -37.52 -56.60 -30.50
CA PRO A 133 -37.69 -57.94 -31.04
C PRO A 133 -36.40 -58.35 -31.77
N HIS A 134 -35.74 -59.39 -31.29
CA HIS A 134 -34.42 -59.81 -31.78
C HIS A 134 -34.49 -60.83 -32.92
N THR A 135 -35.67 -61.35 -33.28
CA THR A 135 -35.81 -62.38 -34.31
C THR A 135 -36.90 -62.04 -35.32
N GLY A 136 -36.70 -62.35 -36.61
CA GLY A 136 -37.71 -62.17 -37.67
C GLY A 136 -38.95 -63.08 -37.56
N TYR A 137 -39.22 -63.63 -36.38
CA TYR A 137 -40.41 -64.42 -36.02
C TYR A 137 -41.30 -63.71 -34.97
N ASP A 138 -40.87 -62.55 -34.50
CA ASP A 138 -41.62 -61.68 -33.58
C ASP A 138 -42.68 -60.90 -34.39
N THR A 139 -43.93 -60.83 -33.92
CA THR A 139 -45.03 -60.11 -34.60
C THR A 139 -45.38 -58.85 -33.81
N LEU A 140 -45.34 -57.67 -34.43
CA LEU A 140 -45.80 -56.43 -33.80
C LEU A 140 -47.31 -56.50 -33.55
N ILE A 141 -47.78 -56.00 -32.40
CA ILE A 141 -49.22 -55.97 -32.06
C ILE A 141 -49.90 -54.77 -32.71
N SER A 142 -49.11 -53.75 -33.03
CA SER A 142 -49.52 -52.44 -33.51
C SER A 142 -48.79 -52.14 -34.83
N ASP A 143 -49.48 -52.28 -35.96
CA ASP A 143 -48.96 -52.00 -37.31
C ASP A 143 -49.29 -50.56 -37.79
N GLY A 144 -49.53 -49.62 -36.86
CA GLY A 144 -49.79 -48.21 -37.21
C GLY A 144 -48.56 -47.56 -37.84
N SER A 145 -48.74 -46.82 -38.93
CA SER A 145 -47.64 -46.22 -39.68
C SER A 145 -47.26 -44.85 -39.11
N ALA A 146 -48.24 -44.08 -38.62
CA ALA A 146 -48.05 -42.83 -37.88
C ALA A 146 -49.31 -42.46 -37.07
N PHE A 147 -49.20 -41.50 -36.14
CA PHE A 147 -50.36 -40.97 -35.42
C PHE A 147 -51.39 -40.32 -36.36
N ILE A 148 -50.96 -39.50 -37.32
CA ILE A 148 -51.85 -38.82 -38.27
C ILE A 148 -51.44 -39.08 -39.72
N ASP A 149 -52.40 -39.33 -40.61
CA ASP A 149 -52.17 -39.47 -42.06
C ASP A 149 -52.99 -38.40 -42.81
N ILE A 150 -52.31 -37.50 -43.50
CA ILE A 150 -52.90 -36.27 -44.03
C ILE A 150 -53.00 -36.38 -45.55
N GLY A 151 -54.23 -36.38 -46.04
CA GLY A 151 -54.59 -36.51 -47.44
C GLY A 151 -54.91 -37.94 -47.85
N GLN A 152 -55.29 -38.11 -49.10
CA GLN A 152 -55.60 -39.41 -49.69
C GLN A 152 -54.41 -39.91 -50.53
N ARG A 153 -54.15 -41.22 -50.45
CA ARG A 153 -53.09 -41.87 -51.23
C ARG A 153 -53.38 -41.78 -52.74
N ASN A 154 -52.31 -41.66 -53.53
CA ASN A 154 -52.34 -41.69 -55.01
C ASN A 154 -53.13 -40.56 -55.69
N ILE A 155 -53.51 -39.50 -54.98
CA ILE A 155 -54.07 -38.27 -55.57
C ILE A 155 -53.20 -37.07 -55.18
N ASP A 156 -53.46 -35.93 -55.83
CA ASP A 156 -52.86 -34.66 -55.44
C ASP A 156 -53.77 -33.97 -54.41
N ASN A 157 -53.25 -33.76 -53.21
CA ASN A 157 -53.97 -33.18 -52.07
C ASN A 157 -53.75 -31.67 -51.96
N GLN A 158 -53.41 -31.00 -53.07
CA GLN A 158 -53.37 -29.53 -53.16
C GLN A 158 -54.67 -28.90 -52.64
N GLY A 159 -54.61 -28.31 -51.45
CA GLY A 159 -55.76 -27.70 -50.76
C GLY A 159 -56.13 -28.35 -49.42
N VAL A 160 -55.49 -29.47 -49.04
CA VAL A 160 -55.56 -30.06 -47.70
C VAL A 160 -54.45 -29.46 -46.85
N GLU A 161 -54.82 -28.63 -45.87
CA GLU A 161 -53.89 -28.00 -44.93
C GLU A 161 -54.24 -28.36 -43.49
N VAL A 162 -53.30 -28.99 -42.79
CA VAL A 162 -53.45 -29.33 -41.38
C VAL A 162 -52.49 -28.52 -40.52
N THR A 163 -53.01 -27.89 -39.47
CA THR A 163 -52.19 -27.22 -38.45
C THR A 163 -52.39 -27.91 -37.10
N ILE A 164 -51.31 -28.27 -36.41
CA ILE A 164 -51.33 -28.84 -35.07
C ILE A 164 -50.63 -27.85 -34.15
N ASN A 165 -51.33 -27.34 -33.13
CA ASN A 165 -50.76 -26.38 -32.19
C ASN A 165 -50.92 -26.85 -30.74
N GLY A 166 -49.81 -26.99 -30.02
CA GLY A 166 -49.82 -27.30 -28.60
C GLY A 166 -50.16 -28.76 -28.30
N LEU A 167 -49.77 -29.70 -29.15
CA LEU A 167 -49.97 -31.14 -28.93
C LEU A 167 -48.62 -31.81 -28.66
N ASN A 168 -48.49 -32.50 -27.52
CA ASN A 168 -47.29 -33.26 -27.17
C ASN A 168 -47.49 -34.73 -27.54
N MET A 169 -46.43 -35.42 -27.94
CA MET A 169 -46.48 -36.78 -28.49
C MET A 169 -45.38 -37.63 -27.88
N ARG A 170 -45.73 -38.79 -27.33
CA ARG A 170 -44.79 -39.65 -26.62
C ARG A 170 -45.02 -41.13 -26.88
N ASN A 171 -43.92 -41.88 -27.00
CA ASN A 171 -43.96 -43.35 -27.08
C ASN A 171 -44.76 -43.86 -28.28
N LEU A 172 -44.70 -43.13 -29.40
CA LEU A 172 -45.33 -43.50 -30.68
C LEU A 172 -44.32 -44.21 -31.59
N TYR A 173 -44.82 -44.88 -32.65
CA TYR A 173 -43.99 -45.35 -33.77
C TYR A 173 -43.65 -44.24 -34.77
N GLY A 174 -44.61 -43.38 -35.06
CA GLY A 174 -44.51 -42.30 -36.02
C GLY A 174 -45.47 -41.17 -35.68
N VAL A 175 -45.15 -39.96 -36.11
CA VAL A 175 -45.92 -38.75 -35.83
C VAL A 175 -46.89 -38.46 -36.97
N ALA A 176 -46.40 -38.36 -38.20
CA ALA A 176 -47.24 -37.98 -39.32
C ALA A 176 -46.81 -38.61 -40.65
N ILE A 177 -47.79 -38.93 -41.48
CA ILE A 177 -47.60 -39.14 -42.91
C ILE A 177 -48.34 -38.02 -43.64
N VAL A 178 -47.65 -37.31 -44.51
CA VAL A 178 -48.20 -36.20 -45.28
C VAL A 178 -48.21 -36.60 -46.74
N ARG A 179 -49.40 -36.82 -47.28
CA ARG A 179 -49.58 -37.28 -48.66
C ARG A 179 -49.28 -36.20 -49.66
N LYS A 180 -49.00 -36.64 -50.90
CA LYS A 180 -48.62 -35.80 -52.03
C LYS A 180 -49.48 -34.52 -52.12
N GLY A 181 -48.82 -33.37 -52.15
CA GLY A 181 -49.44 -32.04 -52.32
C GLY A 181 -50.13 -31.45 -51.09
N ALA A 182 -50.23 -32.18 -49.97
CA ALA A 182 -50.81 -31.67 -48.73
C ALA A 182 -49.82 -30.79 -47.95
N LYS A 183 -50.34 -30.06 -46.95
CA LYS A 183 -49.54 -29.24 -46.04
C LYS A 183 -49.74 -29.62 -44.59
N LEU A 184 -48.66 -29.65 -43.83
CA LEU A 184 -48.66 -29.86 -42.38
C LEU A 184 -47.87 -28.75 -41.70
N THR A 185 -48.49 -28.08 -40.73
CA THR A 185 -47.81 -27.17 -39.80
C THR A 185 -47.93 -27.72 -38.38
N ILE A 186 -46.81 -27.92 -37.67
CA ILE A 186 -46.80 -28.27 -36.24
C ILE A 186 -46.17 -27.12 -35.46
N GLU A 187 -46.86 -26.61 -34.45
CA GLU A 187 -46.40 -25.52 -33.60
C GLU A 187 -46.50 -25.88 -32.11
N ASN A 188 -45.52 -25.42 -31.31
CA ASN A 188 -45.54 -25.51 -29.85
C ASN A 188 -45.72 -26.95 -29.32
N ALA A 189 -45.02 -27.92 -29.91
CA ALA A 189 -45.15 -29.34 -29.62
C ALA A 189 -43.88 -29.92 -29.01
N TYR A 190 -44.04 -30.89 -28.11
CA TYR A 190 -42.95 -31.73 -27.61
C TYR A 190 -43.15 -33.17 -28.07
N ILE A 191 -42.21 -33.67 -28.87
CA ILE A 191 -42.17 -35.02 -29.42
C ILE A 191 -41.02 -35.74 -28.73
N HIS A 192 -41.31 -36.73 -27.90
CA HIS A 192 -40.26 -37.39 -27.11
C HIS A 192 -40.47 -38.88 -26.89
N ASP A 193 -39.39 -39.62 -26.64
CA ASP A 193 -39.43 -41.09 -26.48
C ASP A 193 -40.09 -41.78 -27.69
N ILE A 194 -39.72 -41.44 -28.93
CA ILE A 194 -40.28 -42.10 -30.14
C ILE A 194 -39.39 -43.29 -30.53
N TYR A 195 -40.01 -44.42 -30.88
CA TYR A 195 -39.31 -45.65 -31.24
C TYR A 195 -39.69 -46.10 -32.65
N SER A 196 -38.79 -45.94 -33.62
CA SER A 196 -38.95 -46.55 -34.95
C SER A 196 -38.05 -47.80 -35.07
N VAL A 197 -38.64 -48.91 -35.53
CA VAL A 197 -38.01 -50.24 -35.57
C VAL A 197 -37.96 -50.80 -36.99
N HIS A 198 -36.79 -51.22 -37.46
CA HIS A 198 -36.60 -51.88 -38.76
C HIS A 198 -36.71 -53.42 -38.65
N GLN A 199 -37.77 -54.04 -39.19
CA GLN A 199 -37.80 -55.48 -39.43
C GLN A 199 -37.69 -55.78 -40.94
N PHE A 200 -36.62 -56.47 -41.35
CA PHE A 200 -36.42 -57.18 -42.63
C PHE A 200 -37.23 -56.67 -43.86
N GLY A 201 -37.14 -55.36 -44.16
CA GLY A 201 -37.76 -54.76 -45.36
C GLY A 201 -39.27 -54.47 -45.27
N LEU A 202 -39.86 -54.43 -44.08
CA LEU A 202 -41.29 -54.11 -43.86
C LEU A 202 -41.53 -52.86 -43.00
N CYS A 203 -40.50 -52.25 -42.38
CA CYS A 203 -40.67 -51.14 -41.43
C CYS A 203 -39.59 -50.05 -41.57
N ASP A 204 -39.44 -49.46 -42.76
CA ASP A 204 -38.60 -48.29 -42.99
C ASP A 204 -39.43 -46.99 -42.89
N THR A 205 -40.08 -46.76 -41.74
CA THR A 205 -40.96 -45.58 -41.59
C THR A 205 -40.23 -44.44 -40.88
N PRO A 206 -40.15 -43.25 -41.51
CA PRO A 206 -39.67 -42.06 -40.83
C PRO A 206 -40.68 -41.62 -39.77
N ILE A 207 -40.26 -40.81 -38.80
CA ILE A 207 -41.17 -40.28 -37.79
C ILE A 207 -42.16 -39.30 -38.44
N ILE A 208 -41.68 -38.50 -39.38
CA ILE A 208 -42.53 -37.72 -40.28
C ILE A 208 -42.18 -38.08 -41.72
N GLU A 209 -43.14 -38.69 -42.42
CA GLU A 209 -43.07 -38.97 -43.85
C GLU A 209 -43.73 -37.83 -44.62
N ALA A 210 -43.02 -37.26 -45.58
CA ALA A 210 -43.55 -36.30 -46.52
C ALA A 210 -43.39 -36.84 -47.95
N ASP A 211 -44.53 -37.06 -48.62
CA ASP A 211 -44.58 -37.46 -50.02
C ASP A 211 -44.20 -36.29 -50.96
N GLN A 212 -44.39 -36.49 -52.26
CA GLN A 212 -44.12 -35.51 -53.31
C GLN A 212 -44.84 -34.16 -53.09
N ASN A 213 -44.13 -33.05 -53.29
CA ASN A 213 -44.65 -31.68 -53.26
C ASN A 213 -45.38 -31.29 -51.95
N VAL A 214 -44.94 -31.83 -50.81
CA VAL A 214 -45.48 -31.49 -49.48
C VAL A 214 -44.86 -30.20 -48.92
N ASP A 215 -45.68 -29.35 -48.29
CA ASP A 215 -45.19 -28.25 -47.45
C ASP A 215 -45.27 -28.66 -45.96
N LEU A 216 -44.13 -28.89 -45.33
CA LEU A 216 -44.00 -29.24 -43.92
C LEU A 216 -43.36 -28.08 -43.15
N THR A 217 -44.06 -27.56 -42.13
CA THR A 217 -43.59 -26.47 -41.28
C THR A 217 -43.59 -26.89 -39.81
N LEU A 218 -42.47 -26.73 -39.12
CA LEU A 218 -42.29 -26.98 -37.69
C LEU A 218 -41.86 -25.68 -37.01
N ARG A 219 -42.61 -25.22 -36.00
CA ARG A 219 -42.26 -24.01 -35.22
C ARG A 219 -42.32 -24.23 -33.72
N ASN A 220 -41.25 -23.88 -33.02
CA ASN A 220 -41.17 -24.07 -31.56
C ASN A 220 -41.49 -25.53 -31.17
N VAL A 221 -40.88 -26.48 -31.90
CA VAL A 221 -41.06 -27.93 -31.71
C VAL A 221 -39.79 -28.50 -31.11
N LYS A 222 -39.92 -29.40 -30.14
CA LYS A 222 -38.77 -30.11 -29.57
C LYS A 222 -38.89 -31.62 -29.80
N PHE A 223 -37.86 -32.22 -30.39
CA PHE A 223 -37.64 -33.66 -30.50
C PHE A 223 -36.59 -34.08 -29.47
N SER A 224 -36.87 -35.09 -28.66
CA SER A 224 -35.95 -35.58 -27.62
C SER A 224 -36.03 -37.10 -27.47
N LEU A 225 -34.92 -37.77 -27.15
CA LEU A 225 -34.90 -39.21 -26.85
C LEU A 225 -35.51 -40.05 -27.99
N ILE A 226 -35.10 -39.78 -29.22
CA ILE A 226 -35.59 -40.49 -30.40
C ILE A 226 -34.72 -41.72 -30.63
N THR A 227 -35.34 -42.90 -30.69
CA THR A 227 -34.63 -44.16 -30.92
C THR A 227 -34.98 -44.73 -32.29
N LEU A 228 -33.97 -44.90 -33.14
CA LEU A 228 -34.09 -45.50 -34.47
C LEU A 228 -33.26 -46.79 -34.50
N THR A 229 -33.90 -47.96 -34.51
CA THR A 229 -33.18 -49.23 -34.51
C THR A 229 -33.20 -49.90 -35.88
N THR A 230 -32.03 -50.05 -36.49
CA THR A 230 -31.86 -50.89 -37.68
C THR A 230 -31.48 -52.32 -37.27
N GLY A 231 -32.12 -53.34 -37.87
CA GLY A 231 -31.62 -54.71 -37.76
C GLY A 231 -30.19 -54.82 -38.31
N ALA A 232 -29.37 -55.72 -37.76
CA ALA A 232 -27.96 -55.89 -38.13
C ALA A 232 -27.78 -56.26 -39.62
N PHE A 233 -27.78 -55.27 -40.51
CA PHE A 233 -27.43 -55.40 -41.91
C PHE A 233 -25.98 -54.97 -42.12
N MET A 234 -25.25 -55.78 -42.89
CA MET A 234 -23.85 -55.52 -43.20
C MET A 234 -23.69 -54.27 -44.05
N ALA A 235 -22.60 -53.55 -43.81
CA ALA A 235 -22.19 -52.26 -44.34
C ALA A 235 -21.95 -52.19 -45.86
N THR A 236 -22.73 -52.89 -46.68
CA THR A 236 -22.51 -52.99 -48.15
C THR A 236 -23.62 -52.38 -48.99
N ASP A 237 -24.83 -52.16 -48.46
CA ASP A 237 -25.94 -51.53 -49.19
C ASP A 237 -26.20 -50.10 -48.70
N PHE A 238 -25.28 -49.21 -49.05
CA PHE A 238 -25.51 -47.76 -49.07
C PHE A 238 -26.41 -47.44 -50.28
N PRO A 239 -27.50 -46.63 -50.19
CA PRO A 239 -27.99 -45.82 -49.08
C PRO A 239 -29.45 -46.17 -48.69
N VAL A 240 -29.66 -47.00 -47.67
CA VAL A 240 -30.98 -47.21 -47.06
C VAL A 240 -30.95 -46.77 -45.60
N SER A 241 -30.83 -45.47 -45.36
CA SER A 241 -30.90 -44.90 -44.01
C SER A 241 -32.31 -44.37 -43.73
N ILE A 242 -32.89 -44.81 -42.62
CA ILE A 242 -34.12 -44.28 -42.02
C ILE A 242 -33.84 -42.82 -41.58
N ALA A 243 -34.83 -41.93 -41.69
CA ALA A 243 -34.71 -40.55 -41.21
C ALA A 243 -35.81 -40.19 -40.20
N VAL A 244 -35.54 -39.23 -39.30
CA VAL A 244 -36.61 -38.67 -38.44
C VAL A 244 -37.63 -37.92 -39.31
N ILE A 245 -37.15 -37.09 -40.23
CA ILE A 245 -37.98 -36.43 -41.24
C ILE A 245 -37.49 -36.86 -42.62
N ASP A 246 -38.36 -37.48 -43.42
CA ASP A 246 -38.05 -37.90 -44.79
C ASP A 246 -39.02 -37.27 -45.80
N GLY A 247 -38.48 -36.55 -46.79
CA GLY A 247 -39.23 -35.94 -47.89
C GLY A 247 -39.36 -36.79 -49.16
N GLY A 248 -38.84 -38.02 -49.16
CA GLY A 248 -38.86 -38.91 -50.32
C GLY A 248 -38.26 -38.27 -51.57
N ARG A 249 -38.56 -38.82 -52.77
CA ARG A 249 -38.25 -38.20 -54.08
C ARG A 249 -39.37 -37.24 -54.51
N GLY A 250 -39.01 -36.06 -55.00
CA GLY A 250 -39.96 -35.02 -55.40
C GLY A 250 -40.48 -34.19 -54.23
N GLY A 251 -39.68 -34.02 -53.17
CA GLY A 251 -40.03 -33.26 -51.97
C GLY A 251 -40.45 -31.82 -52.26
N GLY A 252 -41.31 -31.28 -51.38
CA GLY A 252 -41.72 -29.87 -51.42
C GLY A 252 -40.85 -29.00 -50.51
N ASN A 253 -41.47 -28.25 -49.59
CA ASN A 253 -40.77 -27.32 -48.70
C ASN A 253 -40.77 -27.81 -47.26
N LEU A 254 -39.61 -27.95 -46.64
CA LEU A 254 -39.43 -28.15 -45.21
C LEU A 254 -39.02 -26.82 -44.55
N VAL A 255 -39.77 -26.38 -43.54
CA VAL A 255 -39.45 -25.20 -42.73
C VAL A 255 -39.35 -25.60 -41.27
N MET A 256 -38.24 -25.28 -40.63
CA MET A 256 -37.99 -25.46 -39.20
C MET A 256 -37.57 -24.10 -38.60
N ASP A 257 -38.39 -23.55 -37.71
CA ASP A 257 -38.08 -22.31 -36.97
C ASP A 257 -38.15 -22.56 -35.47
N ARG A 258 -37.05 -22.34 -34.74
CA ARG A 258 -36.95 -22.64 -33.30
C ARG A 258 -37.27 -24.10 -33.00
N VAL A 259 -36.72 -25.01 -33.81
CA VAL A 259 -36.83 -26.45 -33.56
C VAL A 259 -35.61 -26.94 -32.80
N THR A 260 -35.81 -27.72 -31.75
CA THR A 260 -34.73 -28.40 -31.02
C THR A 260 -34.80 -29.89 -31.32
N MET A 261 -33.69 -30.50 -31.72
CA MET A 261 -33.53 -31.94 -31.87
C MET A 261 -32.39 -32.39 -30.97
N GLU A 262 -32.68 -33.23 -29.98
CA GLU A 262 -31.66 -33.69 -29.02
C GLU A 262 -31.76 -35.17 -28.67
N GLU A 263 -30.61 -35.77 -28.33
CA GLU A 263 -30.50 -37.11 -27.75
C GLU A 263 -31.08 -38.22 -28.65
N PHE A 264 -30.68 -38.26 -29.92
CA PHE A 264 -31.08 -39.35 -30.81
C PHE A 264 -30.15 -40.54 -30.63
N VAL A 265 -30.72 -41.75 -30.67
CA VAL A 265 -30.03 -43.02 -30.44
C VAL A 265 -30.34 -43.95 -31.61
N GLY A 266 -29.32 -44.62 -32.15
CA GLY A 266 -29.52 -45.55 -33.26
C GLY A 266 -28.34 -45.62 -34.21
N ASP A 267 -28.03 -46.81 -34.70
CA ASP A 267 -27.06 -47.03 -35.77
C ASP A 267 -27.75 -46.84 -37.13
N HIS A 268 -27.09 -46.20 -38.09
CA HIS A 268 -27.53 -46.07 -39.49
C HIS A 268 -28.79 -45.21 -39.80
N ALA A 269 -29.09 -44.17 -39.00
CA ALA A 269 -30.18 -43.22 -39.28
C ALA A 269 -29.72 -41.74 -39.43
N THR A 270 -30.52 -40.91 -40.11
CA THR A 270 -30.28 -39.46 -40.30
C THR A 270 -31.38 -38.61 -39.64
N ALA A 271 -31.08 -37.38 -39.23
CA ALA A 271 -32.09 -36.47 -38.70
C ALA A 271 -33.09 -36.10 -39.80
N ILE A 272 -32.55 -35.67 -40.95
CA ILE A 272 -33.34 -35.15 -42.06
C ILE A 272 -32.81 -35.77 -43.35
N ARG A 273 -33.74 -36.25 -44.15
CA ARG A 273 -33.52 -36.70 -45.52
C ARG A 273 -34.47 -35.94 -46.44
N TRP A 274 -33.92 -35.27 -47.45
CA TRP A 274 -34.74 -34.48 -48.37
C TRP A 274 -34.20 -34.60 -49.80
N VAL A 275 -35.06 -35.03 -50.74
CA VAL A 275 -34.71 -35.12 -52.17
C VAL A 275 -35.66 -34.25 -52.97
N ASP A 276 -35.09 -33.34 -53.76
CA ASP A 276 -35.80 -32.26 -54.45
C ASP A 276 -36.44 -31.23 -53.49
N GLY A 277 -36.70 -30.01 -53.95
CA GLY A 277 -37.37 -28.98 -53.15
C GLY A 277 -36.46 -28.12 -52.26
N THR A 278 -37.02 -27.55 -51.18
CA THR A 278 -36.31 -26.60 -50.30
C THR A 278 -36.38 -26.96 -48.82
N VAL A 279 -35.31 -26.66 -48.09
CA VAL A 279 -35.20 -26.86 -46.63
C VAL A 279 -34.75 -25.55 -45.98
N LYS A 280 -35.49 -25.03 -45.01
CA LYS A 280 -35.11 -23.84 -44.24
C LYS A 280 -35.05 -24.20 -42.76
N ILE A 281 -33.87 -24.16 -42.18
CA ILE A 281 -33.63 -24.41 -40.76
C ILE A 281 -33.14 -23.10 -40.14
N VAL A 282 -33.96 -22.50 -39.29
CA VAL A 282 -33.74 -21.15 -38.74
C VAL A 282 -33.90 -21.17 -37.23
N ASN A 283 -33.03 -20.46 -36.50
CA ASN A 283 -33.07 -20.35 -35.04
C ASN A 283 -33.16 -21.70 -34.31
N SER A 284 -32.64 -22.77 -34.90
CA SER A 284 -32.87 -24.15 -34.48
C SER A 284 -31.61 -24.77 -33.89
N GLN A 285 -31.78 -25.78 -33.04
CA GLN A 285 -30.71 -26.43 -32.29
C GLN A 285 -30.73 -27.93 -32.57
N MET A 286 -29.62 -28.49 -33.05
CA MET A 286 -29.43 -29.91 -33.28
C MET A 286 -28.27 -30.38 -32.41
N VAL A 287 -28.55 -31.27 -31.43
CA VAL A 287 -27.59 -31.69 -30.40
C VAL A 287 -27.58 -33.21 -30.29
N SER A 288 -26.53 -33.86 -30.80
CA SER A 288 -26.43 -35.33 -30.88
C SER A 288 -27.71 -35.94 -31.48
N SER A 289 -28.08 -35.44 -32.66
CA SER A 289 -29.37 -35.72 -33.32
C SER A 289 -29.22 -36.32 -34.71
N HIS A 290 -28.10 -37.00 -34.99
CA HIS A 290 -27.70 -37.44 -36.33
C HIS A 290 -27.54 -36.27 -37.32
N GLY A 291 -27.23 -36.57 -38.57
CA GLY A 291 -26.88 -35.62 -39.62
C GLY A 291 -28.00 -35.35 -40.62
N ILE A 292 -27.67 -34.71 -41.74
CA ILE A 292 -28.63 -34.32 -42.79
C ILE A 292 -28.17 -34.89 -44.12
N TRP A 293 -29.07 -35.53 -44.87
CA TRP A 293 -28.84 -35.96 -46.24
C TRP A 293 -29.72 -35.19 -47.23
N LEU A 294 -29.08 -34.58 -48.23
CA LEU A 294 -29.72 -33.81 -49.29
C LEU A 294 -29.34 -34.36 -50.66
N ASN A 295 -30.33 -34.46 -51.54
CA ASN A 295 -30.13 -34.79 -52.94
C ASN A 295 -30.96 -33.85 -53.83
N ASN A 296 -30.31 -33.14 -54.77
CA ASN A 296 -30.98 -32.20 -55.68
C ASN A 296 -31.89 -31.16 -54.97
N ALA A 297 -31.52 -30.72 -53.77
CA ALA A 297 -32.31 -29.81 -52.93
C ALA A 297 -31.58 -28.48 -52.67
N ALA A 298 -32.32 -27.48 -52.18
CA ALA A 298 -31.75 -26.22 -51.70
C ALA A 298 -31.97 -26.05 -50.19
N MET A 299 -30.92 -25.78 -49.42
CA MET A 299 -31.01 -25.57 -47.97
C MET A 299 -30.46 -24.22 -47.50
N ASP A 300 -31.24 -23.52 -46.68
CA ASP A 300 -30.79 -22.40 -45.85
C ASP A 300 -30.74 -22.85 -44.38
N PHE A 301 -29.55 -22.82 -43.78
CA PHE A 301 -29.33 -23.14 -42.37
C PHE A 301 -28.80 -21.91 -41.65
N VAL A 302 -29.69 -21.17 -40.98
CA VAL A 302 -29.47 -19.79 -40.56
C VAL A 302 -29.64 -19.62 -39.05
N ASN A 303 -28.71 -18.94 -38.39
CA ASN A 303 -28.78 -18.66 -36.95
C ASN A 303 -29.03 -19.92 -36.10
N SER A 304 -28.44 -21.04 -36.49
CA SER A 304 -28.75 -22.36 -35.94
C SER A 304 -27.48 -23.10 -35.52
N THR A 305 -27.61 -24.10 -34.64
CA THR A 305 -26.48 -24.86 -34.10
C THR A 305 -26.57 -26.33 -34.46
N TYR A 306 -25.43 -26.93 -34.79
CA TYR A 306 -25.27 -28.37 -34.96
C TYR A 306 -24.10 -28.85 -34.11
N LEU A 307 -24.39 -29.66 -33.09
CA LEU A 307 -23.45 -30.06 -32.07
C LEU A 307 -23.52 -31.58 -31.90
N VAL A 308 -22.40 -32.28 -32.04
CA VAL A 308 -22.36 -33.74 -31.89
C VAL A 308 -21.45 -34.10 -30.73
N GLY A 309 -21.99 -34.77 -29.72
CA GLY A 309 -21.24 -35.17 -28.54
C GLY A 309 -20.21 -36.29 -28.78
N PRO A 310 -19.31 -36.54 -27.81
CA PRO A 310 -18.25 -37.53 -27.90
C PRO A 310 -18.76 -38.97 -27.71
N ALA A 311 -20.06 -39.18 -27.59
CA ALA A 311 -20.67 -40.48 -27.37
C ALA A 311 -20.67 -41.35 -28.64
N GLY A 312 -19.51 -41.64 -29.22
CA GLY A 312 -19.36 -42.58 -30.33
C GLY A 312 -20.02 -42.13 -31.63
N VAL A 313 -19.51 -41.04 -32.21
CA VAL A 313 -19.97 -40.51 -33.52
C VAL A 313 -20.14 -41.63 -34.55
N LEU A 314 -21.28 -41.62 -35.23
CA LEU A 314 -21.63 -42.55 -36.29
C LEU A 314 -21.45 -41.83 -37.64
N PHE A 315 -21.25 -42.59 -38.71
CA PHE A 315 -21.14 -42.03 -40.06
C PHE A 315 -22.37 -41.18 -40.47
N ASN A 316 -23.50 -41.36 -39.79
CA ASN A 316 -24.72 -40.65 -40.11
C ASN A 316 -24.89 -39.35 -39.32
N ASP A 317 -23.93 -38.94 -38.50
CA ASP A 317 -23.81 -37.59 -37.90
C ASP A 317 -23.22 -36.56 -38.89
N ASN A 318 -23.38 -36.82 -40.19
CA ASN A 318 -22.77 -36.09 -41.30
C ASN A 318 -23.78 -35.28 -42.10
N PHE A 319 -23.29 -34.20 -42.68
CA PHE A 319 -24.00 -33.51 -43.75
C PHE A 319 -23.60 -34.12 -45.08
N LEU A 320 -24.47 -34.92 -45.66
CA LEU A 320 -24.29 -35.59 -46.94
C LEU A 320 -25.03 -34.79 -48.02
N ILE A 321 -24.29 -34.12 -48.91
CA ILE A 321 -24.83 -33.09 -49.81
C ILE A 321 -24.50 -33.45 -51.26
N ASP A 322 -25.50 -33.97 -52.00
CA ASP A 322 -25.37 -34.36 -53.41
C ASP A 322 -26.24 -33.47 -54.31
N LYS A 323 -25.68 -32.94 -55.40
CA LYS A 323 -26.37 -32.07 -56.39
C LYS A 323 -27.16 -30.92 -55.78
N SER A 324 -26.74 -30.44 -54.60
CA SER A 324 -27.56 -29.57 -53.76
C SER A 324 -26.88 -28.23 -53.52
N THR A 325 -27.67 -27.18 -53.33
CA THR A 325 -27.17 -25.85 -52.95
C THR A 325 -27.44 -25.62 -51.47
N VAL A 326 -26.40 -25.37 -50.68
CA VAL A 326 -26.52 -25.23 -49.23
C VAL A 326 -25.87 -23.93 -48.78
N LYS A 327 -26.58 -23.15 -47.98
CA LYS A 327 -26.10 -21.93 -47.34
C LYS A 327 -26.15 -22.07 -45.82
N PHE A 328 -24.98 -22.03 -45.20
CA PHE A 328 -24.79 -21.96 -43.76
C PHE A 328 -24.49 -20.53 -43.35
N GLN A 329 -25.48 -19.83 -42.80
CA GLN A 329 -25.32 -18.41 -42.46
C GLN A 329 -25.45 -18.16 -40.97
N ALA A 330 -24.45 -17.52 -40.38
CA ALA A 330 -24.49 -17.11 -38.99
C ALA A 330 -24.78 -18.30 -38.06
N SER A 331 -24.25 -19.48 -38.40
CA SER A 331 -24.55 -20.77 -37.76
C SER A 331 -23.29 -21.36 -37.14
N THR A 332 -23.46 -22.23 -36.14
CA THR A 332 -22.31 -22.85 -35.45
C THR A 332 -22.33 -24.36 -35.54
N PHE A 333 -21.19 -24.95 -35.87
CA PHE A 333 -21.00 -26.39 -36.02
C PHE A 333 -19.89 -26.88 -35.10
N TRP A 334 -20.15 -27.98 -34.41
CA TRP A 334 -19.15 -28.66 -33.60
C TRP A 334 -19.31 -30.19 -33.61
N TRP A 335 -18.20 -30.90 -33.85
CA TRP A 335 -18.13 -32.36 -33.73
C TRP A 335 -17.15 -32.78 -32.63
N GLY A 336 -17.58 -33.63 -31.71
CA GLY A 336 -16.74 -34.25 -30.69
C GLY A 336 -16.37 -35.67 -31.06
N LEU A 337 -15.09 -35.95 -31.33
CA LEU A 337 -14.63 -37.25 -31.80
C LEU A 337 -14.01 -38.04 -30.65
N THR A 338 -14.63 -39.13 -30.22
CA THR A 338 -13.93 -40.10 -29.37
C THR A 338 -12.81 -40.79 -30.12
N GLY A 339 -11.71 -41.01 -29.39
CA GLY A 339 -10.54 -41.73 -29.85
C GLY A 339 -10.83 -43.11 -30.43
N ASP A 340 -9.83 -43.59 -31.16
CA ASP A 340 -9.81 -44.77 -32.01
C ASP A 340 -10.68 -45.97 -31.53
N PRO A 341 -11.73 -46.40 -32.27
CA PRO A 341 -12.36 -47.69 -32.02
C PRO A 341 -11.46 -48.87 -32.42
N CYS A 342 -10.32 -48.63 -33.07
CA CYS A 342 -9.39 -49.66 -33.49
C CYS A 342 -8.46 -50.08 -32.34
N ASP A 343 -8.95 -50.99 -31.50
CA ASP A 343 -8.04 -51.96 -30.88
C ASP A 343 -7.45 -52.86 -31.98
N ARG A 344 -6.38 -52.39 -32.65
CA ARG A 344 -5.63 -53.16 -33.66
C ARG A 344 -4.92 -54.38 -33.08
N THR A 345 -4.97 -54.61 -31.76
CA THR A 345 -4.42 -55.82 -31.15
C THR A 345 -5.33 -57.04 -31.34
N ARG A 346 -6.58 -56.86 -31.80
CA ARG A 346 -7.49 -57.94 -32.18
C ARG A 346 -7.37 -58.29 -33.67
N PRO A 347 -6.93 -59.50 -34.04
CA PRO A 347 -6.92 -59.94 -35.44
C PRO A 347 -8.37 -60.05 -35.95
N GLY A 348 -8.71 -59.32 -37.01
CA GLY A 348 -10.01 -59.41 -37.69
C GLY A 348 -11.02 -58.30 -37.38
N SER A 349 -10.67 -57.28 -36.57
CA SER A 349 -11.50 -56.07 -36.45
C SER A 349 -11.44 -55.28 -37.77
N GLN A 350 -12.54 -55.33 -38.54
CA GLN A 350 -12.69 -54.45 -39.70
C GLN A 350 -12.74 -53.00 -39.20
N CYS A 351 -11.71 -52.24 -39.55
CA CYS A 351 -11.60 -50.83 -39.24
C CYS A 351 -12.57 -50.07 -40.17
N ALA A 352 -13.80 -49.80 -39.72
CA ALA A 352 -14.67 -48.87 -40.43
C ALA A 352 -14.26 -47.44 -40.03
N PRO A 353 -13.87 -46.58 -40.97
CA PRO A 353 -13.58 -45.19 -40.67
C PRO A 353 -14.90 -44.51 -40.26
N LYS A 354 -15.03 -44.14 -38.98
CA LYS A 354 -16.11 -43.27 -38.51
C LYS A 354 -15.68 -41.83 -38.82
N VAL A 355 -16.14 -41.32 -39.94
CA VAL A 355 -15.71 -40.04 -40.48
C VAL A 355 -16.81 -38.99 -40.25
N THR A 356 -16.44 -37.74 -39.96
CA THR A 356 -17.37 -36.68 -39.50
C THR A 356 -17.18 -35.36 -40.23
N GLY A 357 -18.26 -34.67 -40.60
CA GLY A 357 -18.23 -33.37 -41.24
C GLY A 357 -19.21 -33.21 -42.42
N PHE A 358 -18.81 -32.39 -43.38
CA PHE A 358 -19.56 -32.08 -44.59
C PHE A 358 -19.02 -32.88 -45.77
N TYR A 359 -19.90 -33.51 -46.52
CA TYR A 359 -19.59 -34.31 -47.71
C TYR A 359 -20.24 -33.71 -48.93
N ALA A 360 -19.40 -33.23 -49.84
CA ALA A 360 -19.80 -32.71 -51.15
C ALA A 360 -19.99 -33.82 -52.20
N VAL A 361 -20.20 -35.08 -51.80
CA VAL A 361 -20.45 -36.23 -52.68
C VAL A 361 -21.16 -37.35 -51.91
N HIS A 362 -21.81 -38.27 -52.62
CA HIS A 362 -22.34 -39.48 -52.00
C HIS A 362 -21.21 -40.45 -51.60
N PRO A 363 -21.26 -41.11 -50.42
CA PRO A 363 -20.15 -41.92 -49.89
C PRO A 363 -19.90 -43.27 -50.57
N ALA A 364 -20.84 -43.77 -51.37
CA ALA A 364 -20.71 -45.08 -52.03
C ALA A 364 -19.75 -45.01 -53.24
N ASP A 365 -18.48 -45.38 -53.04
CA ASP A 365 -17.54 -45.93 -54.03
C ASP A 365 -17.17 -45.13 -55.31
N VAL A 366 -17.24 -43.79 -55.31
CA VAL A 366 -16.88 -43.01 -56.52
C VAL A 366 -15.57 -42.20 -56.34
N PRO A 367 -14.58 -42.33 -57.27
CA PRO A 367 -13.41 -41.46 -57.31
C PRO A 367 -13.82 -40.03 -57.68
N VAL A 368 -13.93 -39.14 -56.68
CA VAL A 368 -14.07 -37.67 -56.82
C VAL A 368 -14.90 -37.26 -58.06
N GLU A 369 -16.13 -37.77 -58.18
CA GLU A 369 -17.05 -37.21 -59.18
C GLU A 369 -17.60 -35.90 -58.63
N ASN A 370 -17.66 -34.88 -59.49
CA ASN A 370 -18.20 -33.57 -59.17
C ASN A 370 -19.71 -33.72 -58.96
N SER A 371 -20.16 -33.83 -57.70
CA SER A 371 -21.59 -33.90 -57.36
C SER A 371 -22.40 -32.71 -57.90
N GLY A 372 -21.74 -31.61 -58.30
CA GLY A 372 -22.41 -30.37 -58.69
C GLY A 372 -23.01 -29.60 -57.51
N SER A 373 -22.70 -29.99 -56.27
CA SER A 373 -23.14 -29.28 -55.07
C SER A 373 -22.45 -27.91 -54.94
N ASN A 374 -23.09 -26.99 -54.24
CA ASN A 374 -22.54 -25.68 -53.90
C ASN A 374 -22.81 -25.40 -52.42
N ILE A 375 -21.75 -25.44 -51.61
CA ILE A 375 -21.82 -25.31 -50.16
C ILE A 375 -21.15 -24.01 -49.75
N ARG A 376 -21.94 -23.09 -49.21
CA ARG A 376 -21.52 -21.74 -48.85
C ARG A 376 -21.62 -21.50 -47.36
N PHE A 377 -20.53 -21.02 -46.77
CA PHE A 377 -20.48 -20.56 -45.39
C PHE A 377 -20.42 -19.02 -45.35
N GLU A 378 -21.28 -18.40 -44.56
CA GLU A 378 -21.35 -16.95 -44.39
C GLU A 378 -21.45 -16.57 -42.91
N GLY A 379 -20.44 -15.89 -42.35
CA GLY A 379 -20.53 -15.47 -40.96
C GLY A 379 -20.64 -16.63 -39.97
N SER A 380 -20.24 -17.85 -40.35
CA SER A 380 -20.46 -19.11 -39.61
C SER A 380 -19.19 -19.57 -38.89
N ALA A 381 -19.36 -20.26 -37.76
CA ALA A 381 -18.26 -20.81 -36.97
C ALA A 381 -18.25 -22.34 -37.07
N ILE A 382 -17.15 -22.92 -37.51
CA ILE A 382 -17.00 -24.36 -37.69
C ILE A 382 -15.81 -24.85 -36.87
N GLY A 383 -16.03 -25.82 -35.99
CA GLY A 383 -14.92 -26.55 -35.38
C GLY A 383 -15.21 -28.00 -35.11
N ALA A 384 -14.16 -28.72 -34.73
CA ALA A 384 -14.20 -30.13 -34.41
C ALA A 384 -13.12 -30.42 -33.38
N TYR A 385 -13.33 -31.42 -32.53
CA TYR A 385 -12.40 -31.86 -31.50
C TYR A 385 -12.17 -33.38 -31.57
N ALA A 386 -10.98 -33.84 -31.17
CA ALA A 386 -10.61 -35.24 -31.16
C ALA A 386 -9.90 -35.62 -29.85
N PHE A 387 -10.38 -36.67 -29.18
CA PHE A 387 -9.71 -37.26 -28.02
C PHE A 387 -8.49 -38.07 -28.48
N GLY A 388 -7.32 -37.43 -28.51
CA GLY A 388 -6.05 -38.15 -28.64
C GLY A 388 -5.71 -38.87 -27.33
N THR A 389 -5.42 -40.18 -27.39
CA THR A 389 -4.66 -40.84 -26.33
C THR A 389 -3.16 -40.64 -26.60
N ALA A 390 -2.30 -40.71 -25.58
CA ALA A 390 -0.85 -40.56 -25.72
C ALA A 390 -0.20 -41.52 -26.75
N THR A 391 -0.92 -42.55 -27.19
CA THR A 391 -0.50 -43.54 -28.20
C THR A 391 -0.93 -43.22 -29.63
N HIS A 392 -1.86 -42.29 -29.84
CA HIS A 392 -2.31 -41.83 -31.17
C HIS A 392 -2.49 -40.30 -31.15
N PRO A 393 -1.44 -39.53 -31.51
CA PRO A 393 -1.51 -38.07 -31.52
C PRO A 393 -2.44 -37.63 -32.66
N ASP A 394 -3.64 -37.20 -32.29
CA ASP A 394 -4.73 -36.70 -33.16
C ASP A 394 -5.23 -37.73 -34.20
N PRO A 395 -6.44 -38.31 -34.06
CA PRO A 395 -7.17 -38.78 -35.22
C PRO A 395 -7.63 -37.52 -35.98
N SER A 396 -6.70 -36.98 -36.74
CA SER A 396 -6.92 -35.93 -37.70
C SER A 396 -7.86 -36.50 -38.76
N TRP A 397 -9.11 -36.06 -38.83
CA TRP A 397 -9.96 -36.32 -40.00
C TRP A 397 -10.37 -34.96 -40.58
N ALA A 398 -10.37 -34.87 -41.90
CA ALA A 398 -10.89 -33.70 -42.61
C ALA A 398 -12.38 -33.50 -42.29
N VAL A 399 -12.81 -32.28 -41.97
CA VAL A 399 -14.24 -31.91 -41.79
C VAL A 399 -14.89 -31.51 -43.11
N LEU A 400 -14.12 -30.97 -44.06
CA LEU A 400 -14.58 -30.71 -45.43
C LEU A 400 -14.11 -31.84 -46.35
N MET A 401 -15.02 -32.59 -46.96
CA MET A 401 -14.73 -33.83 -47.71
C MET A 401 -15.43 -33.89 -49.06
N GLY A 402 -14.82 -34.59 -50.02
CA GLY A 402 -15.28 -34.60 -51.41
C GLY A 402 -14.55 -33.56 -52.27
N ASP A 403 -15.20 -33.04 -53.30
CA ASP A 403 -14.61 -32.06 -54.22
C ASP A 403 -14.44 -30.68 -53.54
N PRO A 404 -13.20 -30.19 -53.31
CA PRO A 404 -12.95 -28.91 -52.67
C PRO A 404 -13.56 -27.71 -53.39
N SER A 405 -13.74 -27.78 -54.71
CA SER A 405 -14.24 -26.65 -55.52
C SER A 405 -15.70 -26.28 -55.24
N GLN A 406 -16.41 -27.16 -54.52
CA GLN A 406 -17.81 -26.98 -54.16
C GLN A 406 -18.00 -26.20 -52.86
N TYR A 407 -16.92 -25.99 -52.11
CA TYR A 407 -16.94 -25.24 -50.87
C TYR A 407 -16.53 -23.79 -51.10
N ASN A 408 -17.24 -22.87 -50.47
CA ASN A 408 -16.84 -21.47 -50.44
C ASN A 408 -17.24 -20.80 -49.12
N SER A 409 -16.54 -19.72 -48.78
CA SER A 409 -16.81 -18.93 -47.59
C SER A 409 -16.67 -17.44 -47.85
N ASP A 410 -17.34 -16.64 -47.02
CA ASP A 410 -17.03 -15.22 -46.88
C ASP A 410 -15.81 -14.99 -45.98
N ALA A 411 -15.40 -13.72 -45.87
CA ALA A 411 -14.30 -13.28 -44.99
C ALA A 411 -14.67 -13.29 -43.50
N MET A 412 -15.93 -13.62 -43.17
CA MET A 412 -16.47 -13.62 -41.82
C MET A 412 -16.81 -15.02 -41.33
N THR A 413 -16.35 -16.04 -42.05
CA THR A 413 -16.49 -17.43 -41.64
C THR A 413 -15.21 -17.84 -40.96
N TRP A 414 -15.33 -18.48 -39.81
CA TRP A 414 -14.20 -19.02 -39.07
C TRP A 414 -14.21 -20.54 -39.10
N PHE A 415 -13.05 -21.13 -39.28
CA PHE A 415 -12.86 -22.57 -39.33
C PHE A 415 -11.65 -22.97 -38.47
N GLN A 416 -11.86 -23.89 -37.55
CA GLN A 416 -10.80 -24.39 -36.66
C GLN A 416 -9.77 -25.25 -37.42
N PRO A 417 -8.48 -24.86 -37.44
CA PRO A 417 -7.42 -25.72 -37.99
C PRO A 417 -7.24 -27.02 -37.20
N ARG A 418 -6.97 -28.12 -37.91
CA ARG A 418 -6.67 -29.46 -37.34
C ARG A 418 -5.44 -30.09 -38.01
N GLY A 419 -5.01 -31.28 -37.57
CA GLY A 419 -3.86 -31.98 -38.14
C GLY A 419 -3.96 -32.26 -39.66
N GLU A 420 -5.09 -32.81 -40.13
CA GLU A 420 -5.33 -33.17 -41.55
C GLU A 420 -5.85 -32.00 -42.39
N GLN A 421 -6.57 -31.07 -41.76
CA GLN A 421 -6.99 -29.80 -42.35
C GLN A 421 -6.42 -28.64 -41.54
N ASN A 422 -5.10 -28.45 -41.65
CA ASN A 422 -4.42 -27.32 -41.02
C ASN A 422 -4.83 -26.00 -41.67
N ALA A 423 -4.40 -24.86 -41.11
CA ALA A 423 -4.79 -23.54 -41.60
C ALA A 423 -4.48 -23.34 -43.11
N ALA A 424 -3.36 -23.89 -43.60
CA ALA A 424 -3.00 -23.80 -45.01
C ALA A 424 -3.90 -24.68 -45.91
N ALA A 425 -4.24 -25.90 -45.46
CA ALA A 425 -5.15 -26.78 -46.16
C ALA A 425 -6.58 -26.21 -46.20
N ILE A 426 -7.05 -25.64 -45.08
CA ILE A 426 -8.35 -24.94 -45.04
C ILE A 426 -8.33 -23.75 -46.00
N ASN A 427 -7.30 -22.90 -45.96
CA ASN A 427 -7.23 -21.74 -46.86
C ASN A 427 -7.13 -22.14 -48.35
N ALA A 428 -6.69 -23.36 -48.67
CA ALA A 428 -6.71 -23.86 -50.05
C ALA A 428 -8.12 -24.24 -50.52
N ILE A 429 -9.01 -24.65 -49.61
CA ILE A 429 -10.41 -25.00 -49.88
C ILE A 429 -11.32 -23.77 -49.74
N LEU A 430 -11.14 -23.02 -48.65
CA LEU A 430 -11.90 -21.85 -48.23
C LEU A 430 -10.97 -20.62 -48.12
N PRO A 431 -10.59 -19.98 -49.24
CA PRO A 431 -9.56 -18.94 -49.24
C PRO A 431 -9.89 -17.67 -48.44
N ASN A 432 -11.17 -17.45 -48.13
CA ASN A 432 -11.60 -16.30 -47.34
C ASN A 432 -11.80 -16.62 -45.85
N ALA A 433 -11.77 -17.89 -45.45
CA ALA A 433 -12.06 -18.26 -44.07
C ALA A 433 -10.96 -17.79 -43.10
N LEU A 434 -11.37 -17.39 -41.91
CA LEU A 434 -10.49 -17.09 -40.78
C LEU A 434 -10.05 -18.38 -40.10
N THR A 435 -8.75 -18.52 -39.85
CA THR A 435 -8.13 -19.74 -39.29
C THR A 435 -7.20 -19.46 -38.10
N ALA A 436 -7.26 -18.26 -37.51
CA ALA A 436 -6.43 -17.88 -36.36
C ALA A 436 -6.83 -18.63 -35.07
N LEU A 437 -5.83 -18.99 -34.27
CA LEU A 437 -5.93 -19.74 -33.00
C LEU A 437 -6.11 -18.82 -31.77
N PRO A 438 -6.65 -19.33 -30.63
CA PRO A 438 -6.99 -20.73 -30.33
C PRO A 438 -8.36 -21.22 -30.84
N GLY A 439 -8.63 -22.53 -30.83
CA GLY A 439 -9.86 -23.16 -31.35
C GLY A 439 -11.00 -23.31 -30.32
N LEU A 440 -12.10 -24.01 -30.67
CA LEU A 440 -13.06 -24.53 -29.67
C LEU A 440 -12.32 -25.49 -28.74
N HIS A 441 -12.46 -25.28 -27.43
CA HIS A 441 -11.88 -26.12 -26.38
C HIS A 441 -12.70 -27.40 -26.14
N ASP A 442 -12.07 -28.36 -25.48
CA ASP A 442 -12.60 -29.68 -25.15
C ASP A 442 -13.88 -29.57 -24.30
N PHE A 443 -14.98 -30.17 -24.78
CA PHE A 443 -16.21 -30.30 -24.00
C PHE A 443 -16.21 -31.65 -23.26
N PRO A 444 -16.29 -31.67 -21.92
CA PRO A 444 -16.42 -32.91 -21.18
C PRO A 444 -17.82 -33.49 -21.40
N SER A 445 -17.93 -34.59 -22.16
CA SER A 445 -19.08 -35.51 -22.29
C SER A 445 -20.49 -34.90 -22.36
N PHE A 446 -21.14 -34.97 -23.53
CA PHE A 446 -22.47 -34.43 -23.80
C PHE A 446 -23.54 -35.42 -23.35
N TYR A 447 -24.06 -35.26 -22.13
CA TYR A 447 -25.22 -36.05 -21.67
C TYR A 447 -26.16 -35.28 -20.73
N SER A 448 -26.10 -33.93 -20.67
CA SER A 448 -27.02 -33.16 -19.82
C SER A 448 -27.48 -31.86 -20.45
N ASN A 449 -28.67 -31.41 -20.04
CA ASN A 449 -29.40 -30.22 -20.53
C ASN A 449 -28.84 -28.85 -20.08
N GLU A 450 -27.73 -28.80 -19.33
CA GLU A 450 -27.09 -27.56 -18.87
C GLU A 450 -26.05 -26.99 -19.87
N TYR A 451 -26.00 -27.55 -21.10
CA TYR A 451 -24.85 -27.57 -22.02
C TYR A 451 -24.72 -26.41 -23.02
N TYR A 452 -25.71 -25.52 -23.10
CA TYR A 452 -25.81 -24.47 -24.14
C TYR A 452 -24.85 -23.28 -23.95
N ARG A 453 -23.93 -23.36 -22.98
CA ARG A 453 -23.13 -22.21 -22.53
C ARG A 453 -21.92 -21.90 -23.41
N ASP A 454 -21.42 -22.88 -24.18
CA ASP A 454 -20.09 -22.81 -24.80
C ASP A 454 -20.09 -23.10 -26.33
N ILE A 455 -21.25 -22.97 -26.96
CA ILE A 455 -21.55 -23.40 -28.35
C ILE A 455 -20.91 -22.56 -29.47
N THR A 456 -19.97 -21.68 -29.15
CA THR A 456 -19.14 -20.93 -30.13
C THR A 456 -17.75 -20.74 -29.53
N PRO A 457 -16.66 -20.88 -30.32
CA PRO A 457 -15.33 -20.60 -29.81
C PRO A 457 -15.25 -19.15 -29.35
N LEU A 458 -14.57 -18.92 -28.25
CA LEU A 458 -14.51 -17.60 -27.64
C LEU A 458 -13.13 -16.98 -27.88
N VAL A 459 -12.86 -16.64 -29.14
CA VAL A 459 -11.60 -15.99 -29.56
C VAL A 459 -11.85 -14.50 -29.81
N PRO A 460 -11.45 -13.61 -28.87
CA PRO A 460 -11.52 -12.17 -29.08
C PRO A 460 -10.83 -11.74 -30.38
N GLY A 461 -11.46 -10.84 -31.13
CA GLY A 461 -10.92 -10.29 -32.37
C GLY A 461 -11.07 -11.15 -33.63
N VAL A 462 -11.39 -12.45 -33.47
CA VAL A 462 -11.66 -13.34 -34.62
C VAL A 462 -13.14 -13.68 -34.68
N LEU A 463 -13.78 -13.98 -33.54
CA LEU A 463 -15.16 -14.45 -33.48
C LEU A 463 -16.12 -13.47 -32.81
N ILE A 464 -15.61 -12.71 -31.85
CA ILE A 464 -16.38 -11.73 -31.08
C ILE A 464 -16.37 -10.38 -31.80
N GLU A 465 -17.56 -9.78 -32.00
CA GLU A 465 -17.75 -8.51 -32.72
C GLU A 465 -17.15 -8.46 -34.14
N ALA A 466 -16.83 -9.62 -34.71
CA ALA A 466 -16.09 -9.71 -35.97
C ALA A 466 -16.94 -9.39 -37.21
N VAL A 467 -18.28 -9.37 -37.08
CA VAL A 467 -19.18 -8.99 -38.17
C VAL A 467 -19.68 -7.55 -37.96
N PRO A 468 -19.17 -6.55 -38.70
CA PRO A 468 -19.56 -5.15 -38.55
C PRO A 468 -20.85 -4.86 -39.32
N ASN A 469 -21.49 -3.71 -39.05
CA ASN A 469 -22.71 -3.26 -39.75
C ASN A 469 -23.85 -4.29 -39.72
N ALA A 470 -24.03 -4.95 -38.57
CA ALA A 470 -24.94 -6.07 -38.40
C ALA A 470 -26.33 -5.70 -37.84
N GLY A 471 -26.52 -4.48 -37.35
CA GLY A 471 -27.83 -4.00 -36.92
C GLY A 471 -28.69 -3.51 -38.07
N SER A 472 -29.84 -2.93 -37.72
CA SER A 472 -30.94 -2.84 -38.66
C SER A 472 -30.68 -1.91 -39.85
N GLY A 473 -30.97 -2.40 -41.06
CA GLY A 473 -30.64 -1.77 -42.33
C GLY A 473 -29.14 -1.80 -42.69
N GLY A 474 -28.32 -2.48 -41.90
CA GLY A 474 -26.89 -2.64 -42.13
C GLY A 474 -26.57 -3.66 -43.23
N ALA A 475 -25.41 -3.53 -43.85
CA ALA A 475 -24.98 -4.41 -44.94
C ALA A 475 -24.84 -5.90 -44.52
N ASN A 476 -24.67 -6.18 -43.23
CA ASN A 476 -24.56 -7.52 -42.68
C ASN A 476 -25.71 -7.85 -41.70
N GLU A 477 -26.85 -7.14 -41.82
CA GLU A 477 -28.08 -7.49 -41.08
C GLU A 477 -28.48 -8.93 -41.41
N LEU A 478 -28.70 -9.73 -40.36
CA LEU A 478 -29.12 -11.11 -40.53
C LEU A 478 -30.62 -11.16 -40.74
N LEU A 479 -31.03 -11.54 -41.95
CA LEU A 479 -32.43 -11.73 -42.31
C LEU A 479 -32.82 -13.20 -42.20
N ASN A 480 -34.01 -13.47 -41.68
CA ASN A 480 -34.60 -14.79 -41.63
C ASN A 480 -35.04 -15.19 -43.06
N PRO A 481 -34.58 -16.32 -43.61
CA PRO A 481 -34.92 -16.74 -44.98
C PRO A 481 -36.39 -17.14 -45.14
N ILE A 482 -37.15 -17.32 -44.05
CA ILE A 482 -38.57 -17.70 -44.10
C ILE A 482 -39.45 -16.49 -44.45
N ASP A 483 -39.25 -15.36 -43.77
CA ASP A 483 -40.11 -14.17 -43.85
C ASP A 483 -39.36 -12.89 -44.29
N ASN A 484 -38.05 -12.98 -44.49
CA ASN A 484 -37.15 -11.88 -44.84
C ASN A 484 -37.14 -10.74 -43.80
N LEU A 485 -37.46 -11.03 -42.54
CA LEU A 485 -37.40 -10.08 -41.44
C LEU A 485 -36.06 -10.19 -40.69
N PRO A 486 -35.60 -9.11 -40.02
CA PRO A 486 -34.41 -9.17 -39.19
C PRO A 486 -34.53 -10.21 -38.09
N THR A 487 -33.44 -10.91 -37.80
CA THR A 487 -33.35 -11.87 -36.70
C THR A 487 -32.85 -11.15 -35.44
N PRO A 488 -33.75 -10.74 -34.50
CA PRO A 488 -33.36 -9.87 -33.38
C PRO A 488 -32.65 -10.63 -32.27
N LYS A 489 -32.74 -11.95 -32.27
CA LYS A 489 -32.20 -12.84 -31.25
C LYS A 489 -31.28 -13.90 -31.84
N ASP A 490 -30.25 -14.25 -31.12
CA ASP A 490 -29.43 -15.42 -31.38
C ASP A 490 -30.22 -16.72 -31.08
N VAL A 491 -29.62 -17.87 -31.37
CA VAL A 491 -30.27 -19.18 -31.23
C VAL A 491 -30.66 -19.52 -29.78
N LEU A 492 -30.07 -18.83 -28.79
CA LEU A 492 -30.35 -19.00 -27.36
C LEU A 492 -31.32 -17.92 -26.84
N GLY A 493 -31.86 -17.08 -27.72
CA GLY A 493 -32.81 -16.03 -27.37
C GLY A 493 -32.19 -14.71 -26.89
N LYS A 494 -30.87 -14.52 -26.98
CA LYS A 494 -30.16 -13.28 -26.60
C LYS A 494 -30.18 -12.25 -27.73
N PRO A 495 -30.05 -10.94 -27.47
CA PRO A 495 -29.98 -9.93 -28.53
C PRO A 495 -28.90 -10.26 -29.56
N ARG A 496 -29.23 -10.24 -30.85
CA ARG A 496 -28.33 -10.69 -31.92
C ARG A 496 -27.23 -9.69 -32.29
N VAL A 497 -27.35 -8.43 -31.90
CA VAL A 497 -26.44 -7.34 -32.29
C VAL A 497 -26.04 -6.58 -31.03
N TYR A 498 -24.75 -6.25 -30.91
CA TYR A 498 -24.23 -5.42 -29.82
C TYR A 498 -24.58 -3.95 -30.03
N GLY A 499 -24.47 -3.15 -28.96
CA GLY A 499 -24.76 -1.71 -29.01
C GLY A 499 -23.88 -0.90 -29.98
N ASN A 500 -22.74 -1.46 -30.40
CA ASN A 500 -21.84 -0.88 -31.40
C ASN A 500 -22.13 -1.31 -32.85
N ASN A 501 -23.30 -1.92 -33.11
CA ASN A 501 -23.74 -2.36 -34.43
C ASN A 501 -22.91 -3.52 -35.03
N THR A 502 -22.24 -4.30 -34.19
CA THR A 502 -21.51 -5.52 -34.59
C THR A 502 -22.22 -6.78 -34.08
N ARG A 503 -21.82 -7.94 -34.56
CA ARG A 503 -22.27 -9.25 -34.03
C ARG A 503 -21.14 -10.27 -34.09
N ASN A 504 -21.26 -11.34 -33.29
CA ASN A 504 -20.37 -12.49 -33.38
C ASN A 504 -20.55 -13.29 -34.68
N ILE A 505 -19.48 -13.99 -35.08
CA ILE A 505 -19.49 -15.10 -36.04
C ILE A 505 -20.17 -16.30 -35.36
N GLY A 506 -20.96 -17.05 -36.13
CA GLY A 506 -21.78 -18.16 -35.62
C GLY A 506 -23.11 -17.72 -35.01
N ALA A 507 -23.83 -18.68 -34.42
CA ALA A 507 -25.24 -18.55 -34.03
C ALA A 507 -25.51 -17.84 -32.69
N VAL A 508 -24.47 -17.35 -32.00
CA VAL A 508 -24.51 -17.09 -30.56
C VAL A 508 -23.77 -15.80 -30.21
N GLN A 509 -24.36 -14.98 -29.35
CA GLN A 509 -23.73 -13.79 -28.80
C GLN A 509 -23.11 -14.04 -27.42
N ASN A 510 -21.80 -13.79 -27.35
CA ASN A 510 -20.98 -13.95 -26.15
C ASN A 510 -20.39 -12.60 -25.73
N PRO A 511 -20.45 -12.23 -24.44
CA PRO A 511 -19.88 -10.97 -24.00
C PRO A 511 -18.35 -10.98 -24.10
N ASP A 512 -17.76 -9.80 -24.33
CA ASP A 512 -16.31 -9.63 -24.35
C ASP A 512 -15.68 -9.87 -22.97
N ALA A 513 -14.38 -10.19 -22.92
CA ALA A 513 -13.64 -10.33 -21.66
C ALA A 513 -13.49 -8.96 -20.98
N PRO A 514 -13.74 -8.86 -19.66
CA PRO A 514 -13.20 -7.75 -18.90
C PRO A 514 -11.66 -7.78 -18.93
N VAL A 515 -11.03 -6.61 -18.90
CA VAL A 515 -9.59 -6.42 -18.67
C VAL A 515 -9.39 -6.16 -17.19
N LEU A 516 -8.74 -7.11 -16.50
CA LEU A 516 -8.59 -7.11 -15.06
C LEU A 516 -7.25 -6.54 -14.60
N LYS A 517 -7.32 -5.76 -13.53
CA LYS A 517 -6.18 -5.29 -12.74
C LYS A 517 -6.38 -5.69 -11.29
N ALA A 518 -5.28 -5.97 -10.59
CA ALA A 518 -5.28 -6.32 -9.18
C ALA A 518 -4.19 -5.51 -8.44
N SER A 519 -4.49 -5.11 -7.21
CA SER A 519 -3.56 -4.52 -6.26
C SER A 519 -3.69 -5.19 -4.90
N GLY A 520 -2.58 -5.34 -4.16
CA GLY A 520 -2.59 -5.98 -2.84
C GLY A 520 -3.12 -5.02 -1.78
N GLY A 521 -3.74 -5.57 -0.74
CA GLY A 521 -4.09 -4.92 0.52
C GLY A 521 -3.72 -5.80 1.72
N ASP A 522 -4.10 -5.41 2.94
CA ASP A 522 -3.92 -6.26 4.12
C ASP A 522 -4.97 -7.38 4.12
N SER A 523 -4.51 -8.63 4.03
CA SER A 523 -5.31 -9.84 3.91
C SER A 523 -6.35 -9.77 2.78
N THR A 524 -6.10 -8.91 1.79
CA THR A 524 -7.06 -8.52 0.75
C THR A 524 -6.36 -8.27 -0.59
N ALA A 525 -7.13 -8.28 -1.67
CA ALA A 525 -6.71 -7.78 -2.97
C ALA A 525 -7.86 -6.95 -3.59
N ASP A 526 -7.54 -5.72 -3.98
CA ASP A 526 -8.47 -4.83 -4.67
C ASP A 526 -8.38 -5.08 -6.17
N LEU A 527 -9.52 -5.44 -6.76
CA LEU A 527 -9.65 -5.75 -8.18
C LEU A 527 -10.39 -4.63 -8.89
N GLY A 528 -9.97 -4.30 -10.11
CA GLY A 528 -10.64 -3.33 -10.97
C GLY A 528 -10.61 -3.74 -12.44
N TRP A 529 -11.68 -3.49 -13.18
CA TRP A 529 -11.82 -3.87 -14.58
C TRP A 529 -12.62 -2.84 -15.39
N ASN A 530 -12.50 -2.86 -16.73
CA ASN A 530 -13.39 -2.09 -17.61
C ASN A 530 -14.74 -2.78 -17.76
N THR A 531 -15.81 -2.00 -18.00
CA THR A 531 -17.11 -2.56 -18.39
C THR A 531 -16.98 -3.23 -19.76
N PRO A 532 -17.21 -4.54 -19.88
CA PRO A 532 -17.23 -5.22 -21.18
C PRO A 532 -18.41 -4.78 -22.04
N ILE A 533 -18.30 -4.95 -23.36
CA ILE A 533 -19.38 -4.66 -24.30
C ILE A 533 -20.32 -5.87 -24.37
N GLY A 534 -21.63 -5.64 -24.21
CA GLY A 534 -22.65 -6.69 -24.21
C GLY A 534 -23.76 -6.47 -23.18
N THR A 535 -24.79 -7.32 -23.19
CA THR A 535 -25.79 -7.35 -22.11
C THR A 535 -25.16 -8.10 -20.92
N ILE A 536 -24.90 -7.39 -19.82
CA ILE A 536 -24.27 -7.95 -18.62
C ILE A 536 -25.30 -7.96 -17.49
N THR A 537 -25.31 -9.03 -16.70
CA THR A 537 -26.13 -9.21 -15.50
C THR A 537 -25.28 -9.31 -14.23
N GLY A 538 -23.97 -9.52 -14.36
CA GLY A 538 -23.03 -9.63 -13.23
C GLY A 538 -21.64 -10.08 -13.68
N TYR A 539 -20.79 -10.44 -12.72
CA TYR A 539 -19.45 -10.95 -12.94
C TYR A 539 -19.16 -12.15 -12.03
N GLU A 540 -18.24 -13.01 -12.45
CA GLU A 540 -17.64 -14.04 -11.62
C GLU A 540 -16.14 -13.82 -11.56
N ILE A 541 -15.57 -13.86 -10.36
CA ILE A 541 -14.14 -13.70 -10.09
C ILE A 541 -13.61 -15.03 -9.56
N CYS A 542 -12.60 -15.58 -10.21
CA CYS A 542 -11.85 -16.73 -9.72
C CYS A 542 -10.58 -16.27 -9.03
N THR A 543 -10.36 -16.73 -7.81
CA THR A 543 -9.16 -16.44 -7.00
C THR A 543 -8.43 -17.74 -6.67
N SER A 544 -7.13 -17.83 -6.97
CA SER A 544 -6.33 -19.03 -6.70
C SER A 544 -5.00 -18.69 -6.01
N PRO A 545 -4.59 -19.46 -4.98
CA PRO A 545 -3.26 -19.35 -4.38
C PRO A 545 -2.14 -20.03 -5.21
N SER A 546 -2.50 -20.63 -6.35
CA SER A 546 -1.59 -21.26 -7.30
C SER A 546 -1.78 -20.65 -8.69
N ALA A 547 -0.74 -20.69 -9.52
CA ALA A 547 -0.82 -20.25 -10.90
C ALA A 547 -1.96 -20.96 -11.63
N LEU A 548 -2.85 -20.19 -12.23
CA LEU A 548 -3.93 -20.71 -13.06
C LEU A 548 -3.32 -21.20 -14.38
N THR A 549 -3.48 -22.49 -14.70
CA THR A 549 -3.16 -23.04 -16.02
C THR A 549 -4.20 -22.52 -17.02
N ASP A 550 -3.74 -21.92 -18.11
CA ASP A 550 -4.47 -21.34 -19.24
C ASP A 550 -6.00 -21.19 -19.07
N PRO A 551 -6.51 -20.00 -18.70
CA PRO A 551 -7.88 -19.81 -18.24
C PRO A 551 -8.94 -19.76 -19.36
N PHE A 552 -8.64 -20.11 -20.61
CA PHE A 552 -9.54 -19.71 -21.70
C PHE A 552 -10.89 -20.45 -21.75
N VAL A 553 -11.02 -21.66 -21.19
CA VAL A 553 -12.32 -22.32 -20.99
C VAL A 553 -12.25 -23.28 -19.80
N GLY A 554 -13.02 -23.01 -18.73
CA GLY A 554 -13.13 -23.90 -17.58
C GLY A 554 -13.86 -23.29 -16.37
N ASN A 555 -14.26 -24.17 -15.45
CA ASN A 555 -14.71 -23.79 -14.11
C ASN A 555 -13.54 -23.18 -13.32
N CYS A 556 -13.84 -22.24 -12.43
CA CYS A 556 -12.84 -21.69 -11.53
C CYS A 556 -12.16 -22.84 -10.75
N THR A 557 -10.85 -23.02 -10.96
CA THR A 557 -10.05 -24.02 -10.24
C THR A 557 -9.69 -23.56 -8.82
N GLY A 558 -9.88 -22.28 -8.52
CA GLY A 558 -9.76 -21.68 -7.19
C GLY A 558 -11.12 -21.39 -6.54
N THR A 559 -11.18 -20.34 -5.72
CA THR A 559 -12.40 -19.85 -5.10
C THR A 559 -13.15 -18.92 -6.04
N SER A 560 -14.42 -19.24 -6.32
CA SER A 560 -15.31 -18.41 -7.14
C SER A 560 -16.09 -17.41 -6.28
N THR A 561 -16.16 -16.15 -6.72
CA THR A 561 -16.94 -15.07 -6.12
C THR A 561 -17.88 -14.46 -7.18
N LEU A 562 -19.19 -14.48 -6.92
CA LEU A 562 -20.19 -13.90 -7.82
C LEU A 562 -20.53 -12.46 -7.42
N VAL A 563 -20.60 -11.58 -8.42
CA VAL A 563 -20.98 -10.16 -8.31
C VAL A 563 -22.23 -9.93 -9.14
N ASN A 564 -23.40 -9.97 -8.52
CA ASN A 564 -24.71 -9.81 -9.18
C ASN A 564 -25.08 -8.33 -9.40
N ASP A 565 -24.16 -7.54 -9.95
CA ASP A 565 -24.37 -6.14 -10.31
C ASP A 565 -23.59 -5.83 -11.59
N PRO A 566 -24.27 -5.58 -12.73
CA PRO A 566 -23.60 -5.33 -14.00
C PRO A 566 -22.87 -3.98 -14.06
N THR A 567 -23.18 -3.06 -13.13
CA THR A 567 -22.56 -1.72 -13.09
C THR A 567 -21.23 -1.70 -12.34
N LYS A 568 -20.89 -2.77 -11.63
CA LYS A 568 -19.63 -2.88 -10.89
C LYS A 568 -18.43 -3.02 -11.82
N THR A 569 -17.41 -2.23 -11.54
CA THR A 569 -16.10 -2.25 -12.23
C THR A 569 -14.94 -2.46 -11.25
N ALA A 570 -15.24 -2.81 -9.99
CA ALA A 570 -14.26 -3.07 -8.96
C ALA A 570 -14.83 -3.93 -7.82
N GLN A 571 -13.97 -4.73 -7.17
CA GLN A 571 -14.31 -5.58 -6.04
C GLN A 571 -13.08 -5.87 -5.17
N THR A 572 -13.24 -5.84 -3.85
CA THR A 572 -12.20 -6.28 -2.90
C THR A 572 -12.40 -7.74 -2.54
N ILE A 573 -11.38 -8.57 -2.72
CA ILE A 573 -11.34 -9.95 -2.24
C ILE A 573 -10.66 -9.97 -0.87
N ALA A 574 -11.31 -10.58 0.12
CA ALA A 574 -10.81 -10.64 1.49
C ALA A 574 -10.35 -12.05 1.89
N SER A 575 -9.83 -12.18 3.12
CA SER A 575 -9.37 -13.44 3.71
C SER A 575 -8.21 -14.12 2.93
N LEU A 576 -7.36 -13.30 2.30
CA LEU A 576 -6.16 -13.77 1.62
C LEU A 576 -4.98 -13.84 2.60
N ILE A 577 -4.01 -14.72 2.31
CA ILE A 577 -2.81 -14.87 3.12
C ILE A 577 -1.77 -13.83 2.71
N ASN A 578 -1.39 -12.96 3.64
CA ASN A 578 -0.33 -11.96 3.47
C ASN A 578 1.00 -12.59 3.04
N GLY A 579 1.66 -11.97 2.04
CA GLY A 579 2.92 -12.44 1.47
C GLY A 579 2.82 -13.61 0.49
N SER A 580 1.64 -14.24 0.33
CA SER A 580 1.42 -15.30 -0.67
C SER A 580 0.88 -14.70 -1.97
N PRO A 581 1.44 -15.04 -3.15
CA PRO A 581 0.87 -14.58 -4.42
C PRO A 581 -0.49 -15.24 -4.67
N TYR A 582 -1.41 -14.46 -5.22
CA TYR A 582 -2.70 -14.93 -5.71
C TYR A 582 -2.87 -14.54 -7.18
N TRP A 583 -3.57 -15.41 -7.90
CA TRP A 583 -3.94 -15.26 -9.29
C TRP A 583 -5.44 -15.04 -9.38
N PHE A 584 -5.83 -14.05 -10.19
CA PHE A 584 -7.19 -13.61 -10.37
C PHE A 584 -7.54 -13.62 -11.85
N VAL A 585 -8.73 -14.13 -12.17
CA VAL A 585 -9.39 -13.93 -13.46
C VAL A 585 -10.84 -13.55 -13.19
N ILE A 586 -11.42 -12.73 -14.06
CA ILE A 586 -12.83 -12.31 -13.98
C ILE A 586 -13.51 -12.58 -15.31
N ARG A 587 -14.79 -12.93 -15.29
CA ARG A 587 -15.64 -12.99 -16.49
C ARG A 587 -16.98 -12.33 -16.22
N SER A 588 -17.55 -11.67 -17.21
CA SER A 588 -18.92 -11.15 -17.14
C SER A 588 -19.94 -12.27 -17.34
N PHE A 589 -21.13 -12.13 -16.77
CA PHE A 589 -22.29 -12.99 -16.99
C PHE A 589 -23.38 -12.22 -17.73
N ASN A 590 -24.15 -12.91 -18.59
CA ASN A 590 -25.32 -12.35 -19.27
C ASN A 590 -26.65 -13.02 -18.91
N GLY A 591 -26.73 -13.64 -17.72
CA GLY A 591 -27.95 -14.27 -17.20
C GLY A 591 -28.22 -15.68 -17.73
N VAL A 592 -27.49 -16.15 -18.74
CA VAL A 592 -27.61 -17.51 -19.29
C VAL A 592 -26.27 -18.25 -19.25
N ALA A 593 -25.17 -17.59 -19.68
CA ALA A 593 -23.84 -18.16 -19.75
C ALA A 593 -22.76 -17.20 -19.21
N PRO A 594 -21.66 -17.74 -18.62
CA PRO A 594 -20.45 -16.96 -18.38
C PRO A 594 -19.82 -16.50 -19.70
N GLY A 595 -19.22 -15.31 -19.69
CA GLY A 595 -18.29 -14.85 -20.73
C GLY A 595 -16.91 -15.47 -20.58
N ILE A 596 -15.97 -14.99 -21.38
CA ILE A 596 -14.57 -15.40 -21.25
C ILE A 596 -13.91 -14.82 -20.01
N TRP A 597 -12.98 -15.60 -19.45
CA TRP A 597 -12.07 -15.14 -18.44
C TRP A 597 -11.17 -14.02 -19.00
N SER A 598 -10.93 -13.02 -18.17
CA SER A 598 -10.02 -11.90 -18.42
C SER A 598 -8.59 -12.37 -18.64
N ASN A 599 -7.70 -11.42 -18.92
CA ASN A 599 -6.29 -11.61 -18.62
C ASN A 599 -6.10 -12.07 -17.15
N VAL A 600 -5.07 -12.87 -16.91
CA VAL A 600 -4.67 -13.22 -15.54
C VAL A 600 -4.07 -11.98 -14.89
N ALA A 601 -4.68 -11.52 -13.79
CA ALA A 601 -4.10 -10.53 -12.91
C ALA A 601 -3.47 -11.25 -11.70
N THR A 602 -2.32 -10.77 -11.24
CA THR A 602 -1.69 -11.31 -10.05
C THR A 602 -1.54 -10.22 -9.01
N SER A 603 -1.68 -10.59 -7.75
CA SER A 603 -1.43 -9.70 -6.63
C SER A 603 -0.95 -10.49 -5.43
N THR A 604 -0.06 -9.90 -4.65
CA THR A 604 0.42 -10.43 -3.38
C THR A 604 -0.08 -9.50 -2.28
N PRO A 605 -1.03 -9.94 -1.43
CA PRO A 605 -1.45 -9.18 -0.25
C PRO A 605 -0.25 -8.82 0.62
N TYR A 606 -0.33 -7.68 1.32
CA TYR A 606 0.82 -7.07 1.98
C TYR A 606 1.43 -7.99 3.04
N ALA A 607 2.70 -8.36 2.88
CA ALA A 607 3.46 -9.03 3.93
C ALA A 607 3.76 -8.08 5.09
N THR A 608 4.13 -8.62 6.25
CA THR A 608 4.52 -7.80 7.40
C THR A 608 5.69 -6.86 7.08
N VAL A 609 5.61 -5.62 7.56
CA VAL A 609 6.71 -4.65 7.47
C VAL A 609 7.93 -5.21 8.22
N GLY A 610 9.08 -5.23 7.56
CA GLY A 610 10.32 -5.78 8.11
C GLY A 610 10.85 -4.98 9.30
N ILE A 611 11.79 -5.58 10.04
CA ILE A 611 12.41 -4.97 11.23
C ILE A 611 13.71 -4.25 10.81
N PRO A 612 13.92 -2.96 11.16
CA PRO A 612 15.17 -2.25 10.88
C PRO A 612 16.36 -2.91 11.59
N THR A 613 17.53 -2.95 10.95
CA THR A 613 18.78 -3.28 11.67
C THR A 613 19.37 -2.00 12.23
N VAL A 614 19.59 -1.95 13.54
CA VAL A 614 20.00 -0.72 14.25
C VAL A 614 21.45 -0.82 14.75
N SER A 615 22.19 0.28 14.64
CA SER A 615 23.53 0.43 15.19
C SER A 615 23.69 1.82 15.82
N GLY A 616 24.59 1.94 16.80
CA GLY A 616 24.85 3.19 17.51
C GLY A 616 26.34 3.47 17.65
N ILE A 617 26.73 4.71 17.38
CA ILE A 617 28.10 5.21 17.61
C ILE A 617 28.07 6.11 18.86
N PRO A 618 28.77 5.73 19.94
CA PRO A 618 28.91 6.57 21.13
C PRO A 618 29.55 7.93 20.83
N GLY A 619 29.05 8.98 21.49
CA GLY A 619 29.68 10.30 21.51
C GLY A 619 29.58 10.92 22.91
N ASP A 620 29.95 12.20 23.00
CA ASP A 620 29.91 12.97 24.25
C ASP A 620 28.48 13.11 24.79
N ASN A 621 28.16 12.39 25.87
CA ASN A 621 26.83 12.37 26.50
C ASN A 621 25.69 12.14 25.48
N GLN A 622 25.95 11.38 24.42
CA GLN A 622 25.04 11.16 23.30
C GLN A 622 25.33 9.85 22.58
N VAL A 623 24.38 9.38 21.77
CA VAL A 623 24.61 8.31 20.79
C VAL A 623 24.06 8.75 19.42
N GLN A 624 24.85 8.57 18.37
CA GLN A 624 24.39 8.69 16.99
C GLN A 624 23.90 7.33 16.52
N LEU A 625 22.60 7.23 16.23
CA LEU A 625 21.98 5.99 15.74
C LEU A 625 21.91 5.97 14.22
N PHE A 626 22.03 4.77 13.65
CA PHE A 626 21.86 4.47 12.23
C PHE A 626 21.02 3.21 12.09
N TRP A 627 20.18 3.15 11.07
CA TRP A 627 19.45 1.93 10.75
C TRP A 627 19.27 1.71 9.26
N THR A 628 19.09 0.44 8.89
CA THR A 628 18.75 0.06 7.51
C THR A 628 17.26 0.26 7.25
N GLU A 629 16.92 0.53 5.99
CA GLU A 629 15.52 0.49 5.55
C GLU A 629 15.08 -0.97 5.46
N PRO A 630 14.06 -1.40 6.23
CA PRO A 630 13.54 -2.76 6.13
C PRO A 630 12.68 -2.96 4.88
N ALA A 631 12.41 -4.20 4.52
CA ALA A 631 11.45 -4.52 3.46
C ALA A 631 10.06 -3.97 3.82
N THR A 632 9.41 -3.28 2.89
CA THR A 632 8.07 -2.70 3.11
C THR A 632 6.96 -3.74 3.15
N GLY A 633 7.24 -5.00 2.80
CA GLY A 633 6.21 -6.03 2.69
C GLY A 633 5.16 -5.77 1.60
N GLY A 634 5.41 -4.84 0.67
CA GLY A 634 4.43 -4.44 -0.34
C GLY A 634 3.53 -3.28 0.07
N HIS A 635 3.65 -2.79 1.31
CA HIS A 635 2.92 -1.61 1.78
C HIS A 635 3.34 -0.31 1.04
N PRO A 636 2.40 0.61 0.79
CA PRO A 636 2.66 1.83 0.03
C PRO A 636 3.36 2.94 0.84
N GLY A 637 4.03 3.85 0.12
CA GLY A 637 4.58 5.10 0.65
C GLY A 637 5.94 5.00 1.33
N PRO A 638 6.55 6.15 1.68
CA PRO A 638 7.82 6.17 2.40
C PRO A 638 7.63 5.70 3.85
N LEU A 639 8.57 4.91 4.35
CA LEU A 639 8.56 4.44 5.73
C LEU A 639 8.86 5.60 6.70
N SER A 640 8.22 5.56 7.85
CA SER A 640 8.42 6.46 8.99
C SER A 640 8.98 5.68 10.17
N TYR A 641 9.96 6.24 10.88
CA TYR A 641 10.65 5.57 11.97
C TYR A 641 10.35 6.22 13.32
N PHE A 642 10.12 5.39 14.33
CA PHE A 642 9.92 5.82 15.70
C PHE A 642 11.02 5.25 16.59
N VAL A 643 11.74 6.14 17.27
CA VAL A 643 12.89 5.78 18.10
C VAL A 643 12.51 5.81 19.57
N VAL A 644 12.89 4.77 20.30
CA VAL A 644 12.77 4.68 21.77
C VAL A 644 14.11 4.28 22.37
N TYR A 645 14.34 4.65 23.62
CA TYR A 645 15.55 4.28 24.34
C TYR A 645 15.30 4.09 25.84
N ARG A 646 16.15 3.34 26.52
CA ARG A 646 16.11 3.14 27.97
C ARG A 646 17.48 2.78 28.50
N VAL A 647 17.70 2.96 29.80
CA VAL A 647 18.88 2.37 30.45
C VAL A 647 18.74 0.85 30.39
N LYS A 648 19.78 0.14 29.97
CA LYS A 648 19.73 -1.31 29.78
C LYS A 648 19.29 -2.02 31.07
N GLY A 649 18.28 -2.88 30.96
CA GLY A 649 17.68 -3.59 32.09
C GLY A 649 16.48 -2.91 32.75
N GLN A 650 16.16 -1.66 32.41
CA GLN A 650 14.90 -1.04 32.80
C GLN A 650 13.74 -1.55 31.93
N THR A 651 12.52 -1.54 32.47
CA THR A 651 11.33 -2.02 31.75
C THR A 651 10.65 -0.92 30.92
N GLN A 652 10.74 0.34 31.37
CA GLN A 652 10.09 1.48 30.73
C GLN A 652 10.97 2.08 29.62
N TRP A 653 10.35 2.34 28.47
CA TRP A 653 10.98 3.02 27.33
C TRP A 653 10.72 4.53 27.40
N VAL A 654 11.69 5.31 26.98
CA VAL A 654 11.59 6.76 26.77
C VAL A 654 11.46 7.03 25.28
N ASN A 655 10.54 7.93 24.91
CA ASN A 655 10.35 8.33 23.52
C ASN A 655 11.53 9.20 23.05
N GLY A 656 12.09 8.84 21.89
CA GLY A 656 13.07 9.65 21.18
C GLY A 656 12.41 10.79 20.39
N PRO A 657 13.11 11.34 19.39
CA PRO A 657 12.64 12.47 18.60
C PRO A 657 11.55 12.05 17.59
N GLY A 658 10.31 11.92 18.06
CA GLY A 658 9.10 11.78 17.23
C GLY A 658 9.19 10.74 16.09
N TYR A 659 8.40 10.98 15.03
CA TYR A 659 8.46 10.22 13.79
C TYR A 659 9.48 10.84 12.83
N LEU A 660 10.35 10.01 12.26
CA LEU A 660 11.47 10.43 11.41
C LEU A 660 11.32 9.84 10.01
N SER A 661 11.62 10.63 8.97
CA SER A 661 11.75 10.14 7.59
C SER A 661 13.19 9.75 7.21
N GLY A 662 14.17 10.16 8.03
CA GLY A 662 15.59 9.82 7.86
C GLY A 662 15.96 8.48 8.50
N ARG A 663 17.16 7.97 8.17
CA ARG A 663 17.72 6.70 8.65
C ARG A 663 18.79 6.85 9.73
N THR A 664 18.87 8.04 10.32
CA THR A 664 19.83 8.38 11.36
C THR A 664 19.24 9.43 12.28
N THR A 665 19.57 9.36 13.57
CA THR A 665 19.23 10.39 14.53
C THR A 665 20.24 10.44 15.67
N ARG A 666 20.32 11.60 16.31
CA ARG A 666 21.14 11.80 17.50
C ARG A 666 20.25 11.77 18.73
N ILE A 667 20.60 10.96 19.72
CA ILE A 667 19.96 10.98 21.05
C ILE A 667 20.90 11.72 22.01
N PRO A 668 20.60 12.98 22.38
CA PRO A 668 21.43 13.78 23.28
C PRO A 668 21.12 13.51 24.76
N GLU A 669 21.87 14.19 25.64
CA GLU A 669 21.60 14.29 27.08
C GLU A 669 21.56 12.93 27.80
N LEU A 670 22.31 11.97 27.28
CA LEU A 670 22.49 10.66 27.90
C LEU A 670 23.57 10.72 28.97
N ALA A 671 23.42 9.93 30.02
CA ALA A 671 24.45 9.81 31.06
C ALA A 671 25.66 9.04 30.52
N GLY A 672 26.82 9.70 30.46
CA GLY A 672 28.08 9.07 30.07
C GLY A 672 28.43 7.85 30.93
N GLY A 673 28.96 6.81 30.29
CA GLY A 673 29.33 5.55 30.95
C GLY A 673 28.16 4.62 31.32
N THR A 674 26.91 5.03 31.10
CA THR A 674 25.71 4.19 31.33
C THR A 674 25.33 3.48 30.03
N GLU A 675 25.20 2.15 30.03
CA GLU A 675 24.78 1.42 28.81
C GLU A 675 23.27 1.62 28.56
N TYR A 676 22.92 2.08 27.37
CA TYR A 676 21.54 2.24 26.92
C TYR A 676 21.17 1.19 25.89
N GLU A 677 19.91 0.81 25.88
CA GLU A 677 19.28 0.04 24.82
C GLU A 677 18.40 0.98 23.98
N PHE A 678 18.51 0.88 22.66
CA PHE A 678 17.79 1.70 21.69
C PHE A 678 16.93 0.81 20.80
N GLY A 679 15.68 1.20 20.61
CA GLY A 679 14.73 0.55 19.72
C GLY A 679 14.31 1.47 18.59
N VAL A 680 14.30 0.96 17.36
CA VAL A 680 13.72 1.65 16.21
C VAL A 680 12.60 0.80 15.64
N ALA A 681 11.38 1.28 15.76
CA ALA A 681 10.21 0.73 15.08
C ALA A 681 9.98 1.48 13.77
N VAL A 682 9.33 0.82 12.82
CA VAL A 682 8.97 1.42 11.53
C VAL A 682 7.47 1.32 11.29
N GLN A 683 6.92 2.30 10.58
CA GLN A 683 5.54 2.36 10.15
C GLN A 683 5.47 2.76 8.67
N ALA A 684 4.65 2.05 7.90
CA ALA A 684 4.29 2.39 6.52
C ALA A 684 3.17 3.45 6.48
N PHE A 685 2.93 4.04 5.31
CA PHE A 685 1.99 5.16 5.16
C PHE A 685 0.54 4.78 5.50
N ASP A 686 0.17 3.53 5.25
CA ASP A 686 -1.15 2.95 5.57
C ASP A 686 -1.32 2.60 7.06
N GLY A 687 -0.31 2.87 7.89
CA GLY A 687 -0.32 2.65 9.33
C GLY A 687 0.23 1.30 9.78
N ALA A 688 0.54 0.38 8.85
CA ALA A 688 1.15 -0.90 9.17
C ALA A 688 2.53 -0.72 9.80
N ALA A 689 2.84 -1.44 10.87
CA ALA A 689 4.08 -1.28 11.62
C ALA A 689 4.86 -2.60 11.72
N SER A 690 6.17 -2.49 11.91
CA SER A 690 7.00 -3.65 12.23
C SER A 690 6.53 -4.32 13.52
N PRO A 691 6.49 -5.66 13.59
CA PRO A 691 5.96 -6.39 14.75
C PRO A 691 6.77 -6.15 16.02
N VAL A 692 8.06 -5.83 15.89
CA VAL A 692 8.95 -5.44 16.98
C VAL A 692 9.91 -4.36 16.48
N ALA A 693 10.47 -3.58 17.40
CA ALA A 693 11.56 -2.67 17.10
C ALA A 693 12.87 -3.42 16.86
N GLY A 694 13.70 -2.92 15.94
CA GLY A 694 15.10 -3.31 15.86
C GLY A 694 15.86 -2.75 17.06
N ILE A 695 16.66 -3.58 17.73
CA ILE A 695 17.33 -3.21 18.99
C ILE A 695 18.85 -3.15 18.81
N THR A 696 19.49 -2.18 19.47
CA THR A 696 20.95 -2.13 19.65
C THR A 696 21.30 -1.58 21.03
N THR A 697 22.53 -1.78 21.49
CA THR A 697 23.03 -1.14 22.72
C THR A 697 24.24 -0.26 22.42
N ALA A 698 24.37 0.83 23.16
CA ALA A 698 25.54 1.69 23.13
C ALA A 698 25.73 2.39 24.48
N THR A 699 26.99 2.59 24.85
CA THR A 699 27.37 3.32 26.06
C THR A 699 27.93 4.69 25.65
N PRO A 700 27.21 5.80 25.89
CA PRO A 700 27.71 7.14 25.60
C PRO A 700 29.03 7.40 26.33
N LEU A 701 29.90 8.19 25.70
CA LEU A 701 31.15 8.61 26.34
C LEU A 701 30.84 9.70 27.38
N SER A 702 31.56 9.68 28.49
CA SER A 702 31.48 10.73 29.49
C SER A 702 32.18 12.00 29.02
N SER A 703 31.57 13.15 29.26
CA SER A 703 32.22 14.45 29.07
C SER A 703 33.45 14.59 29.97
N GLN A 704 34.41 15.36 29.47
CA GLN A 704 35.56 15.82 30.23
C GLN A 704 35.91 17.25 29.81
N ALA A 705 36.61 17.98 30.69
CA ALA A 705 36.98 19.38 30.46
C ALA A 705 38.46 19.60 30.76
N ILE A 706 39.03 20.62 30.12
CA ILE A 706 40.37 21.14 30.40
C ILE A 706 40.23 22.44 31.18
N THR A 707 40.94 22.56 32.29
CA THR A 707 40.97 23.78 33.10
C THR A 707 42.38 24.33 33.12
N PHE A 708 42.57 25.56 32.62
CA PHE A 708 43.86 26.25 32.72
C PHE A 708 44.18 26.64 34.17
N GLY A 709 45.47 26.62 34.51
CA GLY A 709 46.01 27.24 35.72
C GLY A 709 46.16 28.76 35.57
N ALA A 710 46.89 29.39 36.49
CA ALA A 710 47.18 30.83 36.41
C ALA A 710 47.93 31.19 35.11
N ALA A 711 47.53 32.29 34.48
CA ALA A 711 48.20 32.77 33.27
C ALA A 711 49.64 33.20 33.58
N PRO A 712 50.63 32.86 32.73
CA PRO A 712 52.01 33.27 32.95
C PRO A 712 52.21 34.77 32.67
N VAL A 713 53.16 35.38 33.38
CA VAL A 713 53.65 36.73 33.05
C VAL A 713 54.80 36.59 32.06
N VAL A 714 54.62 37.11 30.86
CA VAL A 714 55.60 37.02 29.77
C VAL A 714 55.87 38.41 29.19
N SER A 715 57.15 38.72 28.96
CA SER A 715 57.59 39.92 28.25
C SER A 715 58.19 39.54 26.89
N VAL A 716 58.35 40.52 26.00
CA VAL A 716 59.02 40.29 24.71
C VAL A 716 60.45 39.77 24.94
N GLY A 717 60.78 38.61 24.38
CA GLY A 717 62.04 37.89 24.59
C GLY A 717 62.08 37.03 25.88
N GLY A 718 61.06 37.13 26.73
CA GLY A 718 60.92 36.33 27.95
C GLY A 718 60.14 35.03 27.71
N THR A 719 60.17 34.14 28.71
CA THR A 719 59.41 32.88 28.71
C THR A 719 58.55 32.76 29.96
N GLY A 720 57.46 31.99 29.88
CA GLY A 720 56.59 31.66 30.99
C GLY A 720 55.96 30.29 30.83
N LYS A 721 55.74 29.59 31.94
CA LYS A 721 55.16 28.24 31.92
C LYS A 721 53.63 28.32 31.89
N VAL A 722 53.02 27.67 30.91
CA VAL A 722 51.57 27.43 30.88
C VAL A 722 51.25 26.11 31.58
N SER A 723 50.12 26.04 32.26
CA SER A 723 49.64 24.81 32.89
C SER A 723 48.14 24.67 32.69
N ALA A 724 47.69 23.44 32.53
CA ALA A 724 46.29 23.07 32.48
C ALA A 724 46.12 21.66 33.03
N THR A 725 45.00 21.42 33.70
CA THR A 725 44.58 20.12 34.20
C THR A 725 43.58 19.55 33.22
N GLY A 726 43.89 18.38 32.66
CA GLY A 726 42.97 17.62 31.81
C GLY A 726 41.92 16.87 32.63
N GLY A 727 40.90 16.34 31.95
CA GLY A 727 39.81 15.61 32.58
C GLY A 727 40.03 14.10 32.65
N GLY A 728 38.92 13.37 32.83
CA GLY A 728 38.90 11.96 33.25
C GLY A 728 39.50 10.94 32.27
N SER A 729 39.81 11.31 31.01
CA SER A 729 40.45 10.39 30.06
C SER A 729 41.87 9.98 30.47
N GLY A 730 42.55 10.78 31.30
CA GLY A 730 43.95 10.56 31.68
C GLY A 730 44.97 10.78 30.55
N ASN A 731 44.52 11.15 29.35
CA ASN A 731 45.41 11.49 28.23
C ASN A 731 46.13 12.83 28.48
N PRO A 732 47.33 13.04 27.93
CA PRO A 732 48.10 14.26 28.14
C PRO A 732 47.40 15.49 27.53
N VAL A 733 47.50 16.62 28.23
CA VAL A 733 47.13 17.94 27.68
C VAL A 733 48.28 18.47 26.83
N THR A 734 47.96 18.90 25.61
CA THR A 734 48.91 19.50 24.67
C THR A 734 48.60 20.99 24.50
N PHE A 735 49.63 21.82 24.36
CA PHE A 735 49.50 23.27 24.20
C PHE A 735 49.95 23.72 22.81
N ALA A 736 49.24 24.68 22.24
CA ALA A 736 49.64 25.34 21.01
C ALA A 736 49.40 26.85 21.10
N SER A 737 50.18 27.64 20.35
CA SER A 737 49.91 29.07 20.21
C SER A 737 48.90 29.31 19.10
N ALA A 738 47.79 29.96 19.43
CA ALA A 738 46.84 30.50 18.44
C ALA A 738 47.32 31.84 17.86
N THR A 739 48.32 32.48 18.48
CA THR A 739 48.93 33.74 18.03
C THR A 739 50.44 33.59 17.85
N PRO A 740 50.90 32.79 16.87
CA PRO A 740 52.33 32.50 16.69
C PRO A 740 53.19 33.73 16.36
N GLY A 741 52.60 34.84 15.93
CA GLY A 741 53.30 36.12 15.74
C GLY A 741 53.57 36.90 17.04
N VAL A 742 52.83 36.61 18.12
CA VAL A 742 52.97 37.28 19.43
C VAL A 742 53.72 36.39 20.42
N CYS A 743 53.49 35.08 20.38
CA CYS A 743 54.16 34.12 21.24
C CYS A 743 54.29 32.75 20.58
N ALA A 744 55.40 32.05 20.85
CA ALA A 744 55.59 30.65 20.47
C ALA A 744 55.40 29.74 21.68
N VAL A 745 54.95 28.50 21.47
CA VAL A 745 54.85 27.48 22.52
C VAL A 745 55.70 26.27 22.14
N ASN A 746 56.51 25.79 23.09
CA ASN A 746 57.20 24.51 23.00
C ASN A 746 56.95 23.71 24.29
N GLY A 747 56.28 22.56 24.18
CA GLY A 747 55.79 21.82 25.35
C GLY A 747 54.83 22.67 26.17
N ASN A 748 55.22 23.05 27.39
CA ASN A 748 54.44 23.91 28.28
C ASN A 748 55.10 25.28 28.53
N ILE A 749 56.02 25.69 27.66
CA ILE A 749 56.73 26.96 27.78
C ILE A 749 56.25 27.89 26.65
N ALA A 750 55.61 28.99 27.02
CA ALA A 750 55.28 30.09 26.12
C ALA A 750 56.42 31.11 26.10
N THR A 751 56.84 31.54 24.90
CA THR A 751 57.90 32.53 24.67
C THR A 751 57.29 33.76 24.01
N GLY A 752 57.48 34.94 24.59
CA GLY A 752 57.00 36.19 24.02
C GLY A 752 57.88 36.63 22.85
N LEU A 753 57.28 36.80 21.67
CA LEU A 753 57.99 37.18 20.44
C LEU A 753 57.77 38.65 20.08
N ALA A 754 56.56 39.16 20.31
CA ALA A 754 56.19 40.54 20.01
C ALA A 754 55.18 41.06 21.03
N VAL A 755 55.02 42.39 21.07
CA VAL A 755 53.99 43.03 21.87
C VAL A 755 52.61 42.61 21.34
N GLY A 756 51.70 42.22 22.24
CA GLY A 756 50.31 41.90 21.88
C GLY A 756 49.66 40.90 22.84
N THR A 757 48.46 40.43 22.48
CA THR A 757 47.79 39.36 23.21
C THR A 757 48.30 38.01 22.75
N CYS A 758 48.92 37.25 23.66
CA CYS A 758 49.25 35.86 23.45
C CYS A 758 48.04 34.99 23.78
N SER A 759 47.60 34.18 22.83
CA SER A 759 46.50 33.21 22.98
C SER A 759 47.05 31.79 22.86
N ILE A 760 46.89 31.00 23.92
CA ILE A 760 47.34 29.61 23.97
C ILE A 760 46.11 28.70 24.03
N THR A 761 46.05 27.70 23.14
CA THR A 761 45.06 26.64 23.19
C THR A 761 45.60 25.44 23.95
N ALA A 762 44.71 24.73 24.64
CA ALA A 762 44.98 23.44 25.26
C ALA A 762 43.99 22.40 24.73
N ASP A 763 44.52 21.26 24.28
CA ASP A 763 43.76 20.14 23.72
C ASP A 763 44.06 18.85 24.49
N GLN A 764 43.02 18.03 24.68
CA GLN A 764 43.12 16.72 25.31
C GLN A 764 42.24 15.72 24.56
N ALA A 765 42.88 14.70 24.00
CA ALA A 765 42.19 13.61 23.31
C ALA A 765 41.31 12.79 24.27
N GLY A 766 40.20 12.26 23.75
CA GLY A 766 39.35 11.31 24.46
C GLY A 766 39.94 9.90 24.50
N ASN A 767 39.23 8.97 25.14
CA ASN A 767 39.55 7.54 25.14
C ASN A 767 38.26 6.71 24.99
N ALA A 768 38.32 5.39 25.25
CA ALA A 768 37.16 4.51 25.12
C ALA A 768 35.97 4.86 26.05
N ASN A 769 36.20 5.63 27.13
CA ASN A 769 35.20 5.96 28.14
C ASN A 769 34.84 7.46 28.19
N TYR A 770 35.73 8.32 27.70
CA TYR A 770 35.57 9.78 27.74
C TYR A 770 35.70 10.39 26.34
N ALA A 771 34.82 11.32 25.99
CA ALA A 771 34.93 12.08 24.74
C ALA A 771 36.15 13.00 24.76
N ALA A 772 36.63 13.49 23.61
CA ALA A 772 37.67 14.52 23.60
C ALA A 772 37.17 15.76 24.34
N ALA A 773 38.02 16.35 25.20
CA ALA A 773 37.63 17.56 25.92
C ALA A 773 37.49 18.73 24.92
N PRO A 774 36.51 19.61 25.07
CA PRO A 774 36.46 20.85 24.30
C PRO A 774 37.77 21.63 24.46
N GLN A 775 38.31 22.13 23.35
CA GLN A 775 39.56 22.91 23.36
C GLN A 775 39.39 24.13 24.28
N ALA A 776 40.28 24.25 25.26
CA ALA A 776 40.31 25.42 26.13
C ALA A 776 41.26 26.48 25.57
N THR A 777 41.01 27.76 25.83
CA THR A 777 41.90 28.86 25.44
C THR A 777 42.23 29.75 26.64
N GLN A 778 43.50 30.12 26.80
CA GLN A 778 43.97 31.10 27.79
C GLN A 778 44.67 32.25 27.08
N ASN A 779 44.26 33.48 27.43
CA ASN A 779 44.83 34.71 26.88
C ASN A 779 45.61 35.47 27.95
N PHE A 780 46.78 36.00 27.60
CA PHE A 780 47.55 36.94 28.44
C PHE A 780 48.31 37.96 27.58
N SER A 781 48.72 39.09 28.17
CA SER A 781 49.46 40.13 27.45
C SER A 781 50.96 39.87 27.45
N VAL A 782 51.59 40.15 26.31
CA VAL A 782 53.04 40.23 26.14
C VAL A 782 53.39 41.69 25.86
N GLY A 783 54.20 42.29 26.72
CA GLY A 783 54.64 43.68 26.60
C GLY A 783 56.13 43.85 26.91
N LEU A 784 56.66 45.05 26.66
CA LEU A 784 58.01 45.43 27.07
C LEU A 784 58.04 45.73 28.58
N SER A 785 59.16 45.43 29.24
CA SER A 785 59.33 45.73 30.68
C SER A 785 59.53 47.23 30.91
N GLN A 786 59.03 47.73 32.04
CA GLN A 786 59.26 49.10 32.52
C GLN A 786 59.39 49.13 34.05
N THR A 787 59.96 50.21 34.58
CA THR A 787 60.25 50.37 36.02
C THR A 787 59.71 51.71 36.56
N VAL A 788 59.41 51.74 37.85
CA VAL A 788 59.09 52.96 38.61
C VAL A 788 60.16 53.13 39.69
N SER A 789 60.66 54.34 39.88
CA SER A 789 61.69 54.64 40.88
C SER A 789 61.34 55.89 41.67
N PHE A 790 61.45 55.82 43.00
CA PHE A 790 61.22 56.98 43.87
C PHE A 790 62.34 58.03 43.76
N GLY A 791 61.97 59.30 43.97
CA GLY A 791 62.92 60.38 44.26
C GLY A 791 63.40 60.36 45.71
N LEU A 792 63.90 61.49 46.23
CA LEU A 792 64.31 61.58 47.63
C LEU A 792 63.08 61.53 48.57
N PRO A 793 63.17 60.86 49.74
CA PRO A 793 62.07 60.82 50.70
C PRO A 793 61.89 62.18 51.41
N PRO A 794 60.66 62.59 51.76
CA PRO A 794 60.42 63.80 52.55
C PRO A 794 60.81 63.61 54.02
N MET A 795 61.23 64.70 54.69
CA MET A 795 61.40 64.73 56.15
C MET A 795 60.10 65.14 56.81
N LEU A 796 59.54 64.28 57.68
CA LEU A 796 58.22 64.51 58.30
C LEU A 796 58.23 64.21 59.80
N SER A 797 57.41 64.95 60.54
CA SER A 797 57.03 64.71 61.93
C SER A 797 55.51 64.53 62.03
N VAL A 798 55.02 64.09 63.20
CA VAL A 798 53.58 63.87 63.42
C VAL A 798 52.80 65.17 63.17
N GLY A 799 51.77 65.09 62.32
CA GLY A 799 50.91 66.21 61.92
C GLY A 799 51.39 67.01 60.71
N VAL A 800 52.58 66.71 60.15
CA VAL A 800 53.16 67.43 59.01
C VAL A 800 52.89 66.67 57.70
N THR A 801 52.67 67.42 56.61
CA THR A 801 52.49 66.89 55.25
C THR A 801 53.70 67.20 54.36
N GLY A 802 53.99 66.34 53.37
CA GLY A 802 55.08 66.55 52.41
C GLY A 802 54.84 65.86 51.06
N PRO A 803 55.55 66.28 49.99
CA PRO A 803 55.33 65.74 48.65
C PRO A 803 56.02 64.38 48.44
N LEU A 804 55.38 63.53 47.64
CA LEU A 804 55.92 62.30 47.09
C LEU A 804 56.32 62.53 45.63
N SER A 805 57.48 61.99 45.25
CA SER A 805 57.95 62.02 43.87
C SER A 805 58.51 60.66 43.46
N ALA A 806 58.16 60.23 42.26
CA ALA A 806 58.67 59.02 41.63
C ALA A 806 58.63 59.21 40.11
N THR A 807 59.65 58.70 39.44
CA THR A 807 59.74 58.73 37.98
C THR A 807 59.11 57.47 37.44
N GLY A 808 58.08 57.64 36.60
CA GLY A 808 57.43 56.55 35.87
C GLY A 808 58.29 56.03 34.72
N GLY A 809 58.04 54.80 34.31
CA GLY A 809 58.68 54.14 33.18
C GLY A 809 58.06 54.52 31.83
N ALA A 810 58.58 53.87 30.78
CA ALA A 810 58.34 54.20 29.37
C ALA A 810 56.87 54.05 28.88
N SER A 811 55.95 53.52 29.68
CA SER A 811 54.52 53.54 29.35
C SER A 811 53.93 54.95 29.30
N GLY A 812 54.56 55.93 29.94
CA GLY A 812 54.05 57.31 30.02
C GLY A 812 52.80 57.48 30.89
N ASN A 813 52.29 56.40 31.50
CA ASN A 813 51.14 56.46 32.41
C ASN A 813 51.50 57.10 33.76
N PRO A 814 50.55 57.72 34.47
CA PRO A 814 50.81 58.36 35.74
C PRO A 814 51.25 57.34 36.82
N VAL A 815 52.15 57.76 37.70
CA VAL A 815 52.51 57.02 38.91
C VAL A 815 51.51 57.36 40.01
N THR A 816 50.97 56.32 40.67
CA THR A 816 50.07 56.45 41.81
C THR A 816 50.74 55.98 43.09
N TYR A 817 50.39 56.58 44.23
CA TYR A 817 50.98 56.26 45.54
C TYR A 817 49.94 55.72 46.51
N THR A 818 50.35 54.75 47.32
CA THR A 818 49.56 54.24 48.43
C THR A 818 50.43 54.08 49.67
N SER A 819 49.87 54.30 50.85
CA SER A 819 50.58 53.99 52.11
C SER A 819 50.43 52.50 52.43
N ALA A 820 51.55 51.82 52.63
CA ALA A 820 51.58 50.48 53.21
C ALA A 820 51.51 50.52 54.74
N THR A 821 51.70 51.68 55.37
CA THR A 821 51.57 51.88 56.82
C THR A 821 50.59 53.03 57.18
N PRO A 822 49.27 52.89 56.89
CA PRO A 822 48.28 53.95 57.12
C PRO A 822 48.21 54.48 58.56
N GLY A 823 48.56 53.65 59.55
CA GLY A 823 48.63 54.04 60.96
C GLY A 823 49.82 54.94 61.33
N VAL A 824 50.86 54.99 60.47
CA VAL A 824 52.05 55.84 60.65
C VAL A 824 52.00 57.04 59.72
N CYS A 825 51.51 56.85 58.49
CA CYS A 825 51.33 57.93 57.52
C CYS A 825 50.20 57.66 56.53
N THR A 826 49.47 58.69 56.10
CA THR A 826 48.40 58.60 55.09
C THR A 826 48.79 59.31 53.80
N VAL A 827 48.27 58.84 52.66
CA VAL A 827 48.55 59.42 51.33
C VAL A 827 47.26 59.92 50.69
N ASN A 828 47.31 61.13 50.13
CA ASN A 828 46.27 61.69 49.28
C ASN A 828 46.90 62.29 48.03
N GLY A 829 46.63 61.71 46.85
CA GLY A 829 47.31 62.08 45.61
C GLY A 829 48.81 61.83 45.69
N ASN A 830 49.60 62.88 45.55
CA ASN A 830 51.07 62.87 45.67
C ASN A 830 51.56 63.49 47.00
N THR A 831 50.71 63.57 48.01
CA THR A 831 51.06 64.12 49.33
C THR A 831 50.94 63.05 50.41
N VAL A 832 51.93 62.99 51.30
CA VAL A 832 51.97 62.09 52.46
C VAL A 832 51.88 62.91 53.76
N THR A 833 51.14 62.41 54.76
CA THR A 833 50.93 63.03 56.07
C THR A 833 51.44 62.11 57.18
N GLY A 834 52.27 62.61 58.10
CA GLY A 834 52.69 61.86 59.29
C GLY A 834 51.57 61.78 60.33
N VAL A 835 51.15 60.56 60.70
CA VAL A 835 50.03 60.29 61.63
C VAL A 835 50.53 59.86 63.00
N ALA A 836 51.59 59.05 63.06
CA ALA A 836 52.21 58.60 64.29
C ALA A 836 53.72 58.44 64.11
N PRO A 837 54.53 58.46 65.19
CA PRO A 837 55.95 58.20 65.09
C PRO A 837 56.20 56.75 64.66
N GLY A 838 57.17 56.56 63.76
CA GLY A 838 57.50 55.23 63.22
C GLY A 838 57.88 55.28 61.75
N THR A 839 58.10 54.11 61.14
CA THR A 839 58.47 54.01 59.72
C THR A 839 57.24 54.14 58.81
N CYS A 840 57.20 55.22 58.05
CA CYS A 840 56.26 55.41 56.95
C CYS A 840 56.76 54.67 55.72
N THR A 841 55.95 53.77 55.15
CA THR A 841 56.28 53.04 53.91
C THR A 841 55.25 53.35 52.84
N ILE A 842 55.71 53.89 51.71
CA ILE A 842 54.87 54.24 50.56
C ILE A 842 55.19 53.32 49.39
N VAL A 843 54.14 52.86 48.72
CA VAL A 843 54.20 52.07 47.48
C VAL A 843 53.89 53.00 46.31
N ALA A 844 54.76 53.03 45.31
CA ALA A 844 54.51 53.66 44.02
C ALA A 844 54.21 52.60 42.96
N THR A 845 53.13 52.78 42.23
CA THR A 845 52.66 51.87 41.17
C THR A 845 52.44 52.63 39.86
N GLN A 846 52.74 52.00 38.73
CA GLN A 846 52.43 52.55 37.40
C GLN A 846 51.84 51.45 36.52
N ALA A 847 50.66 51.72 35.98
CA ALA A 847 49.99 50.82 35.04
C ALA A 847 50.76 50.72 33.72
N GLY A 848 50.70 49.54 33.09
CA GLY A 848 51.18 49.32 31.73
C GLY A 848 50.31 50.01 30.67
N ASN A 849 50.74 49.98 29.42
CA ASN A 849 49.97 50.41 28.26
C ASN A 849 49.98 49.33 27.17
N GLY A 850 49.50 49.64 25.96
CA GLY A 850 49.49 48.69 24.84
C GLY A 850 50.86 48.18 24.40
N SER A 851 51.97 48.78 24.84
CA SER A 851 53.34 48.41 24.47
C SER A 851 54.20 47.94 25.65
N TYR A 852 53.90 48.38 26.88
CA TYR A 852 54.67 48.07 28.09
C TYR A 852 53.79 47.38 29.13
N ASN A 853 54.28 46.32 29.76
CA ASN A 853 53.66 45.66 30.91
C ASN A 853 53.60 46.62 32.12
N ALA A 854 52.74 46.38 33.11
CA ALA A 854 52.75 47.17 34.34
C ALA A 854 54.13 47.09 35.04
N ALA A 855 54.59 48.20 35.59
CA ALA A 855 55.86 48.23 36.31
C ALA A 855 55.75 47.45 37.63
N SER A 856 56.82 46.77 38.04
CA SER A 856 56.91 46.23 39.40
C SER A 856 56.75 47.36 40.41
N GLN A 857 55.96 47.12 41.47
CA GLN A 857 55.74 48.11 42.50
C GLN A 857 57.07 48.51 43.15
N SER A 858 57.28 49.82 43.29
CA SER A 858 58.43 50.37 44.00
C SER A 858 58.01 50.74 45.41
N THR A 859 58.88 50.60 46.40
CA THR A 859 58.59 50.95 47.79
C THR A 859 59.66 51.88 48.34
N GLN A 860 59.25 52.93 49.05
CA GLN A 860 60.16 53.84 49.75
C GLN A 860 59.71 53.99 51.21
N SER A 861 60.66 53.86 52.13
CA SER A 861 60.43 53.98 53.57
C SER A 861 61.27 55.11 54.17
N PHE A 862 60.68 55.84 55.11
CA PHE A 862 61.35 56.91 55.88
C PHE A 862 60.66 57.07 57.25
N ASN A 863 61.36 57.66 58.22
CA ASN A 863 60.86 57.76 59.60
C ASN A 863 60.07 59.04 59.84
N ILE A 864 58.96 58.93 60.57
CA ILE A 864 58.24 60.04 61.18
C ILE A 864 58.76 60.22 62.62
N GLY A 865 59.36 61.38 62.93
CA GLY A 865 59.96 61.65 64.25
C GLY A 865 58.96 61.87 65.40
N GLN A 866 59.34 61.49 66.63
CA GLN A 866 58.66 61.87 67.88
C GLN A 866 58.98 63.32 68.26
N GLY A 867 58.00 64.14 68.66
CA GLY A 867 58.31 65.41 69.33
C GLY A 867 59.05 65.13 70.65
N ASN A 868 60.28 65.62 70.81
CA ASN A 868 61.17 65.26 71.92
C ASN A 868 60.73 65.88 73.28
N PRO A 869 60.38 65.08 74.31
CA PRO A 869 59.95 65.59 75.63
C PRO A 869 61.07 66.22 76.47
N ALA A 870 62.35 65.89 76.23
CA ALA A 870 63.48 66.43 77.01
C ALA A 870 63.78 67.92 76.73
N ASN A 871 63.25 68.48 75.64
CA ASN A 871 63.33 69.91 75.40
C ASN A 871 62.18 70.66 76.06
N ALA A 872 61.03 70.04 76.35
CA ALA A 872 59.83 70.78 76.81
C ALA A 872 60.04 71.49 78.16
N GLU A 873 60.79 70.90 79.09
CA GLU A 873 61.11 71.49 80.41
C GLU A 873 62.15 72.62 80.32
N ILE A 874 63.13 72.47 79.41
CA ILE A 874 64.15 73.49 79.13
C ILE A 874 63.50 74.66 78.37
N GLU A 875 62.62 74.38 77.41
CA GLU A 875 61.83 75.38 76.69
C GLU A 875 60.88 76.14 77.64
N CYS A 876 60.24 75.43 78.58
CA CYS A 876 59.44 76.02 79.64
C CYS A 876 60.28 76.96 80.52
N LEU A 877 61.45 76.49 80.97
CA LEU A 877 62.38 77.30 81.77
C LEU A 877 62.88 78.55 81.02
N PHE A 878 63.22 78.42 79.74
CA PHE A 878 63.67 79.54 78.92
C PHE A 878 62.56 80.57 78.70
N THR A 879 61.35 80.09 78.42
CA THR A 879 60.17 80.96 78.24
C THR A 879 59.79 81.67 79.54
N TRP A 880 59.89 80.97 80.68
CA TRP A 880 59.71 81.57 82.00
C TRP A 880 60.77 82.65 82.29
N ALA A 881 62.05 82.39 81.95
CA ALA A 881 63.14 83.34 82.16
C ALA A 881 63.00 84.60 81.29
N GLU A 882 62.58 84.47 80.03
CA GLU A 882 62.25 85.59 79.14
C GLU A 882 61.18 86.50 79.73
N HIS A 883 60.14 85.92 80.32
CA HIS A 883 59.04 86.66 80.93
C HIS A 883 59.42 87.28 82.28
N THR A 884 60.25 86.60 83.07
CA THR A 884 60.62 87.02 84.43
C THR A 884 61.76 88.04 84.44
N TYR A 885 62.68 87.95 83.47
CA TYR A 885 63.86 88.82 83.35
C TYR A 885 63.98 89.44 81.94
N PRO A 886 62.98 90.21 81.48
CA PRO A 886 62.96 90.74 80.12
C PRO A 886 64.08 91.75 79.82
N GLY A 887 64.68 92.37 80.85
CA GLY A 887 65.84 93.24 80.69
C GLY A 887 67.13 92.50 80.34
N LEU A 888 67.21 91.20 80.63
CA LEU A 888 68.36 90.34 80.33
C LEU A 888 68.10 89.46 79.09
N PHE A 889 66.85 89.01 78.90
CA PHE A 889 66.49 88.04 77.86
C PHE A 889 65.44 88.60 76.90
N ALA A 890 65.88 89.51 76.01
CA ALA A 890 65.03 90.14 75.00
C ALA A 890 65.67 90.17 73.59
N PRO A 891 64.86 90.07 72.52
CA PRO A 891 63.41 89.84 72.53
C PRO A 891 63.05 88.39 72.94
N ALA A 892 61.89 88.21 73.57
CA ALA A 892 61.37 86.88 73.93
C ALA A 892 61.05 86.04 72.68
N GLY A 893 61.07 84.71 72.83
CA GLY A 893 60.89 83.77 71.73
C GLY A 893 62.15 83.52 70.90
N ALA A 894 63.33 83.67 71.51
CA ALA A 894 64.57 83.31 70.83
C ALA A 894 64.61 81.80 70.51
N LEU A 895 65.21 81.43 69.38
CA LEU A 895 65.25 80.02 68.95
C LEU A 895 66.22 79.22 69.82
N THR A 896 65.71 78.14 70.40
CA THR A 896 66.56 77.20 71.14
C THR A 896 67.45 76.43 70.19
N THR A 897 68.74 76.47 70.47
CA THR A 897 69.79 75.82 69.69
C THR A 897 70.66 74.99 70.62
N THR A 898 71.28 73.93 70.09
CA THR A 898 72.23 73.10 70.84
C THR A 898 73.61 73.25 70.22
N TRP A 899 74.62 73.59 71.03
CA TRP A 899 76.01 73.67 70.60
C TRP A 899 76.97 73.23 71.71
N GLY A 900 77.79 72.23 71.42
CA GLY A 900 78.64 71.60 72.42
C GLY A 900 77.81 70.99 73.56
N PRO A 901 78.25 71.10 74.83
CA PRO A 901 77.50 70.57 75.96
C PRO A 901 76.31 71.43 76.37
N TYR A 902 75.87 72.43 75.59
CA TYR A 902 74.81 73.36 75.98
C TYR A 902 73.61 73.34 75.02
N THR A 903 72.40 73.28 75.59
CA THR A 903 71.14 73.68 74.96
C THR A 903 70.86 75.11 75.40
N TYR A 904 70.74 76.07 74.49
CA TYR A 904 70.67 77.49 74.85
C TYR A 904 69.88 78.34 73.86
N ARG A 905 69.52 79.55 74.28
CA ARG A 905 68.99 80.63 73.44
C ARG A 905 69.95 81.81 73.44
N TYR A 906 70.09 82.44 72.28
CA TYR A 906 70.80 83.71 72.13
C TYR A 906 69.82 84.85 71.93
N TYR A 907 69.97 85.90 72.72
CA TYR A 907 69.10 87.07 72.70
C TYR A 907 69.82 88.23 72.01
N ALA A 908 69.53 88.43 70.73
CA ALA A 908 70.20 89.45 69.92
C ALA A 908 69.99 90.89 70.42
N GLY A 909 68.93 91.16 71.19
CA GLY A 909 68.65 92.49 71.73
C GLY A 909 69.55 92.88 72.89
N THR A 910 69.99 91.92 73.69
CA THR A 910 70.84 92.11 74.88
C THR A 910 72.23 91.48 74.74
N HIS A 911 72.48 90.77 73.64
CA HIS A 911 73.66 89.93 73.41
C HIS A 911 73.89 88.85 74.49
N ALA A 912 72.87 88.55 75.30
CA ALA A 912 72.96 87.57 76.35
C ALA A 912 72.66 86.16 75.83
N TYR A 913 73.19 85.15 76.53
CA TYR A 913 72.88 83.74 76.31
C TYR A 913 72.24 83.16 77.57
N LEU A 914 71.22 82.31 77.42
CA LEU A 914 70.68 81.48 78.50
C LEU A 914 70.74 80.03 78.06
N GLY A 915 71.40 79.17 78.84
CA GLY A 915 71.63 77.79 78.46
C GLY A 915 71.58 76.83 79.63
N VAL A 916 71.23 75.59 79.32
CA VAL A 916 71.34 74.44 80.21
C VAL A 916 72.42 73.54 79.65
N SER A 917 73.40 73.18 80.46
CA SER A 917 74.43 72.24 80.03
C SER A 917 74.03 70.78 80.28
N THR A 918 74.71 69.86 79.59
CA THR A 918 74.57 68.41 79.77
C THR A 918 74.89 67.92 81.18
N ASN A 919 75.55 68.74 82.02
CA ASN A 919 75.70 68.47 83.46
C ASN A 919 74.50 68.94 84.32
N ASN A 920 73.37 69.28 83.69
CA ASN A 920 72.14 69.76 84.32
C ASN A 920 72.34 70.98 85.21
N ARG A 921 73.04 71.98 84.69
CA ARG A 921 73.17 73.30 85.34
C ARG A 921 72.74 74.40 84.39
N VAL A 922 72.16 75.45 84.96
CA VAL A 922 71.70 76.64 84.22
C VAL A 922 72.82 77.66 84.21
N TYR A 923 73.12 78.20 83.04
CA TYR A 923 74.12 79.23 82.84
C TYR A 923 73.50 80.39 82.09
N TYR A 924 73.91 81.61 82.43
CA TYR A 924 73.68 82.74 81.55
C TYR A 924 74.99 83.48 81.28
N MET A 925 75.14 83.99 80.06
CA MET A 925 76.26 84.84 79.68
C MET A 925 75.76 86.26 79.48
N ASP A 926 76.36 87.23 80.16
CA ASP A 926 75.97 88.63 80.07
C ASP A 926 76.48 89.31 78.78
N GLU A 927 76.08 90.58 78.59
CA GLU A 927 76.42 91.39 77.41
C GLU A 927 77.94 91.63 77.24
N PHE A 928 78.74 91.38 78.27
CA PHE A 928 80.19 91.51 78.24
C PHE A 928 80.91 90.17 77.98
N GLY A 929 80.16 89.08 77.80
CA GLY A 929 80.69 87.74 77.52
C GLY A 929 81.14 86.99 78.78
N THR A 930 80.72 87.41 79.97
CA THR A 930 81.03 86.70 81.22
C THR A 930 80.00 85.61 81.48
N LEU A 931 80.44 84.37 81.66
CA LEU A 931 79.57 83.22 81.94
C LEU A 931 79.32 83.09 83.45
N HIS A 932 78.05 83.13 83.84
CA HIS A 932 77.58 82.93 85.21
C HIS A 932 76.95 81.54 85.34
N ASP A 933 77.34 80.79 86.37
CA ASP A 933 76.75 79.49 86.73
C ASP A 933 75.66 79.72 87.79
N GLU A 934 74.40 79.61 87.38
CA GLU A 934 73.23 79.90 88.20
C GLU A 934 72.79 78.70 89.06
N GLY A 935 73.51 77.58 88.99
CA GLY A 935 73.22 76.41 89.80
C GLY A 935 72.55 75.24 89.08
N PRO A 936 72.21 74.17 89.82
CA PRO A 936 71.59 72.97 89.27
C PRO A 936 70.22 73.27 88.64
N LEU A 937 69.94 72.67 87.48
CA LEU A 937 68.66 72.74 86.76
C LEU A 937 67.48 72.31 87.64
N GLY A 938 67.70 71.31 88.51
CA GLY A 938 66.70 70.81 89.45
C GLY A 938 66.20 71.84 90.46
N ASP A 939 66.95 72.91 90.74
CA ASP A 939 66.51 74.00 91.64
C ASP A 939 65.66 75.05 90.91
N TRP A 940 65.83 75.15 89.59
CA TRP A 940 65.16 76.13 88.74
C TRP A 940 63.85 75.62 88.16
N LEU A 941 63.75 74.33 87.82
CA LEU A 941 62.52 73.75 87.27
C LEU A 941 61.30 73.88 88.21
N PRO A 942 61.39 73.65 89.54
CA PRO A 942 60.27 73.89 90.45
C PRO A 942 59.91 75.38 90.60
N ARG A 943 60.91 76.27 90.57
CA ARG A 943 60.72 77.72 90.67
C ARG A 943 60.02 78.29 89.44
N ALA A 944 60.31 77.74 88.26
CA ALA A 944 59.66 78.07 87.00
C ALA A 944 58.30 77.38 86.81
N GLY A 945 57.89 76.49 87.73
CA GLY A 945 56.66 75.69 87.59
C GLY A 945 56.72 74.61 86.51
N CYS A 946 57.94 74.22 86.09
CA CYS A 946 58.22 73.37 84.92
C CYS A 946 58.57 71.91 85.30
N GLN A 947 57.96 71.33 86.34
CA GLN A 947 58.22 69.94 86.75
C GLN A 947 57.29 68.94 86.04
N PRO A 948 57.79 67.79 85.54
CA PRO A 948 56.96 66.70 85.02
C PRO A 948 56.34 65.87 86.15
N VAL A 949 55.11 65.40 85.95
CA VAL A 949 54.49 64.39 86.84
C VAL A 949 55.11 63.02 86.51
N PRO A 950 55.63 62.24 87.49
CA PRO A 950 56.28 60.96 87.20
C PRO A 950 55.31 59.93 86.61
N PRO A 951 55.75 59.04 85.70
CA PRO A 951 54.91 57.95 85.22
C PRO A 951 54.51 57.03 86.39
N PRO A 952 53.29 56.43 86.38
CA PRO A 952 52.76 55.64 87.51
C PRO A 952 53.68 54.52 88.00
N SER A 953 54.50 53.95 87.12
CA SER A 953 55.52 52.93 87.45
C SER A 953 56.62 53.43 88.39
N ASP A 954 57.06 54.68 88.24
CA ASP A 954 58.10 55.27 89.10
C ASP A 954 57.53 55.64 90.48
N CYS A 955 56.24 55.98 90.55
CA CYS A 955 55.51 56.11 91.81
C CYS A 955 55.47 54.76 92.57
N LEU A 956 55.16 53.66 91.87
CA LEU A 956 55.18 52.32 92.47
C LEU A 956 56.56 51.94 92.99
N PHE A 957 57.62 52.21 92.23
CA PHE A 957 58.98 51.91 92.67
C PHE A 957 59.39 52.74 93.88
N ASN A 958 59.04 54.03 93.94
CA ASN A 958 59.29 54.87 95.11
C ASN A 958 58.48 54.41 96.34
N TRP A 959 57.22 54.02 96.16
CA TRP A 959 56.40 53.44 97.23
C TRP A 959 57.03 52.16 97.79
N ALA A 960 57.52 51.26 96.92
CA ALA A 960 58.17 50.03 97.33
C ALA A 960 59.48 50.28 98.10
N GLN A 961 60.28 51.28 97.70
CA GLN A 961 61.48 51.72 98.43
C GLN A 961 61.15 52.22 99.84
N GLN A 962 60.01 52.88 100.01
CA GLN A 962 59.58 53.43 101.29
C GLN A 962 58.97 52.38 102.22
N TYR A 963 58.15 51.47 101.68
CA TYR A 963 57.42 50.47 102.47
C TYR A 963 58.21 49.18 102.72
N PHE A 964 59.17 48.83 101.86
CA PHE A 964 60.01 47.63 101.99
C PHE A 964 61.51 47.98 101.88
N PRO A 965 62.04 48.81 102.79
CA PRO A 965 63.41 49.32 102.70
C PRO A 965 64.48 48.23 102.83
N ASP A 966 64.19 47.12 103.53
CA ASP A 966 65.11 45.99 103.65
C ASP A 966 65.32 45.24 102.33
N LEU A 967 64.38 45.38 101.39
CA LEU A 967 64.45 44.77 100.06
C LEU A 967 64.86 45.79 98.99
N PHE A 968 64.43 47.04 99.09
CA PHE A 968 64.56 48.05 98.03
C PHE A 968 65.24 49.36 98.48
N GLY A 969 65.95 49.38 99.61
CA GLY A 969 66.66 50.57 100.10
C GLY A 969 68.17 50.58 99.81
N PRO A 970 68.84 51.74 99.95
CA PRO A 970 68.28 53.09 100.17
C PRO A 970 67.78 53.77 98.87
N ALA A 971 67.02 54.86 98.99
CA ALA A 971 66.46 55.60 97.84
C ALA A 971 67.55 56.25 96.96
N GLY A 972 67.25 56.45 95.67
CA GLY A 972 68.14 57.12 94.71
C GLY A 972 68.54 56.29 93.48
N PHE A 973 67.99 55.08 93.34
CA PHE A 973 68.21 54.25 92.16
C PHE A 973 67.36 54.71 90.97
N VAL A 974 68.00 54.83 89.81
CA VAL A 974 67.36 55.22 88.55
C VAL A 974 66.69 54.04 87.87
N THR A 975 65.55 54.30 87.24
CA THR A 975 64.82 53.29 86.47
C THR A 975 65.54 52.99 85.16
N GLN A 976 65.61 51.71 84.79
CA GLN A 976 66.30 51.18 83.63
C GLN A 976 65.34 50.37 82.75
N VAL A 977 65.70 50.18 81.49
CA VAL A 977 64.95 49.37 80.53
C VAL A 977 65.88 48.33 79.91
N SER A 978 65.48 47.06 79.96
CA SER A 978 66.21 45.97 79.30
C SER A 978 65.23 44.98 78.70
N GLY A 979 65.28 44.84 77.37
CA GLY A 979 64.28 44.07 76.63
C GLY A 979 62.88 44.59 76.92
N GLU A 980 62.00 43.69 77.36
CA GLU A 980 60.59 43.96 77.63
C GLU A 980 60.35 44.32 79.11
N TYR A 981 61.40 44.60 79.89
CA TYR A 981 61.28 44.95 81.31
C TYR A 981 61.68 46.40 81.61
N TYR A 982 60.82 47.08 82.35
CA TYR A 982 61.02 48.40 82.95
C TYR A 982 61.27 48.22 84.45
N TYR A 983 62.50 48.44 84.95
CA TYR A 983 62.89 47.97 86.29
C TYR A 983 63.90 48.86 87.02
N ARG A 984 64.00 48.69 88.34
CA ARG A 984 65.09 49.22 89.18
C ARG A 984 65.88 48.08 89.80
N TYR A 985 67.21 48.23 89.75
CA TYR A 985 68.14 47.38 90.47
C TYR A 985 68.61 48.09 91.75
N TYR A 986 68.50 47.39 92.87
CA TYR A 986 68.89 47.84 94.19
C TYR A 986 70.20 47.19 94.57
N SER A 987 71.30 47.88 94.30
CA SER A 987 72.64 47.29 94.44
C SER A 987 73.02 46.96 95.88
N ALA A 988 72.43 47.64 96.87
CA ALA A 988 72.72 47.42 98.29
C ALA A 988 72.15 46.10 98.82
N THR A 989 70.97 45.69 98.32
CA THR A 989 70.28 44.45 98.69
C THR A 989 70.43 43.36 97.62
N ASN A 990 71.00 43.72 96.47
CA ASN A 990 71.15 42.91 95.27
C ASN A 990 69.81 42.33 94.76
N THR A 991 68.77 43.18 94.74
CA THR A 991 67.42 42.81 94.29
C THR A 991 66.97 43.65 93.09
N TYR A 992 65.97 43.17 92.36
CA TYR A 992 65.34 43.87 91.25
C TYR A 992 63.83 43.96 91.48
N LEU A 993 63.25 45.09 91.11
CA LEU A 993 61.81 45.27 91.00
C LEU A 993 61.51 45.86 89.63
N GLY A 994 60.67 45.18 88.85
CA GLY A 994 60.40 45.57 87.48
C GLY A 994 59.00 45.24 87.02
N ILE A 995 58.67 45.74 85.84
CA ILE A 995 57.37 45.57 85.19
C ILE A 995 57.66 45.05 83.79
N SER A 996 56.93 44.04 83.36
CA SER A 996 57.00 43.50 82.00
C SER A 996 56.00 44.21 81.10
N SER A 997 56.44 44.66 79.92
CA SER A 997 55.58 45.20 78.88
C SER A 997 54.84 44.12 78.07
N ILE A 998 55.20 42.84 78.23
CA ILE A 998 54.59 41.72 77.49
C ILE A 998 53.26 41.34 78.11
N ASP A 999 53.23 41.22 79.43
CA ASP A 999 52.09 40.67 80.18
C ASP A 999 51.57 41.63 81.26
N GLY A 1000 52.21 42.80 81.42
CA GLY A 1000 51.75 43.86 82.32
C GLY A 1000 51.89 43.54 83.80
N ASN A 1001 52.73 42.56 84.16
CA ASN A 1001 52.92 42.10 85.54
C ASN A 1001 54.13 42.74 86.21
N VAL A 1002 54.06 42.86 87.54
CA VAL A 1002 55.18 43.27 88.40
C VAL A 1002 56.00 42.03 88.74
N TYR A 1003 57.32 42.16 88.68
CA TYR A 1003 58.29 41.12 88.94
C TYR A 1003 59.29 41.57 89.99
N TYR A 1004 59.58 40.65 90.91
CA TYR A 1004 60.64 40.80 91.90
C TYR A 1004 61.70 39.72 91.66
N MET A 1005 62.96 40.08 91.80
CA MET A 1005 64.07 39.13 91.80
C MET A 1005 64.97 39.39 92.99
N GLY A 1006 65.10 38.39 93.86
CA GLY A 1006 65.95 38.44 95.04
C GLY A 1006 67.42 38.12 94.75
N SER A 1007 68.21 38.05 95.81
CA SER A 1007 69.64 37.69 95.74
C SER A 1007 69.89 36.24 95.29
N ASP A 1008 68.85 35.39 95.31
CA ASP A 1008 68.82 34.03 94.75
C ASP A 1008 68.67 33.99 93.21
N ARG A 1009 68.47 35.15 92.57
CA ARG A 1009 68.31 35.34 91.12
C ARG A 1009 67.14 34.57 90.50
N GLN A 1010 66.13 34.23 91.29
CA GLN A 1010 64.88 33.68 90.77
C GLN A 1010 63.89 34.81 90.52
N LEU A 1011 63.38 34.90 89.29
CA LEU A 1011 62.39 35.90 88.91
C LEU A 1011 61.00 35.44 89.37
N GLN A 1012 60.36 36.22 90.22
CA GLN A 1012 59.05 35.91 90.80
C GLN A 1012 58.00 36.91 90.35
N GLY A 1013 56.96 36.43 89.68
CA GLY A 1013 55.80 37.24 89.31
C GLY A 1013 54.96 37.59 90.53
N GLN A 1014 54.73 38.88 90.74
CA GLN A 1014 53.94 39.43 91.84
C GLN A 1014 52.49 39.75 91.42
N GLY A 1015 52.13 39.49 90.16
CA GLY A 1015 50.80 39.73 89.60
C GLY A 1015 50.68 41.07 88.84
N PRO A 1016 49.46 41.46 88.44
CA PRO A 1016 49.24 42.55 87.50
C PRO A 1016 49.56 43.93 88.08
N LEU A 1017 50.18 44.78 87.25
CA LEU A 1017 50.59 46.14 87.61
C LEU A 1017 49.45 46.99 88.16
N SER A 1018 48.24 46.86 87.60
CA SER A 1018 47.06 47.62 88.02
C SER A 1018 46.70 47.39 89.49
N LEU A 1019 46.95 46.18 90.02
CA LEU A 1019 46.68 45.86 91.42
C LEU A 1019 47.69 46.57 92.34
N TRP A 1020 48.97 46.54 91.97
CA TRP A 1020 50.06 47.15 92.72
C TRP A 1020 50.02 48.69 92.68
N LEU A 1021 49.68 49.28 91.54
CA LEU A 1021 49.45 50.72 91.42
C LEU A 1021 48.32 51.21 92.35
N LYS A 1022 47.21 50.46 92.41
CA LYS A 1022 46.10 50.75 93.31
C LYS A 1022 46.49 50.59 94.79
N LEU A 1023 47.31 49.58 95.11
CA LEU A 1023 47.82 49.35 96.46
C LEU A 1023 48.80 50.46 96.92
N ALA A 1024 49.62 50.95 96.00
CA ALA A 1024 50.61 51.99 96.23
C ALA A 1024 50.03 53.42 96.24
N GLY A 1025 48.73 53.58 95.92
CA GLY A 1025 48.09 54.89 95.78
C GLY A 1025 48.55 55.69 94.56
N CYS A 1026 49.14 55.00 93.58
CA CYS A 1026 49.71 55.56 92.36
C CYS A 1026 48.72 55.38 91.21
N GLN A 1027 47.70 56.26 91.10
CA GLN A 1027 46.74 56.26 89.98
C GLN A 1027 47.11 57.26 88.90
#